data_AF-A0A535FJP3-F1
#
_entry.id   AF-A0A535FJP3-F1
#
_cell.length_a   1.000
_cell.length_b   1.000
_cell.length_c   1.000
_cell.angle_alpha   90.00
_cell.angle_beta   90.00
_cell.angle_gamma   90.00
#
_symmetry.space_group_name_H-M   'P 1'
#
loop_
_entity.id
_entity.type
_entity.pdbx_description
1 polymer ?
#
loop_
_entity_poly.entity_id
_entity_poly.type
_entity_poly.pdbx_seq_one_letter_code
_entity_poly.pdbx_strand_id
1 'polypeptide(L)'
;MKNETLELFYSYAPEDEALRKELDKHLTFLKREGLISDWHHKKISAGGHFVEEVDSHLQSARIILLLISPDFIASDYCYGTELQEAMKRSKEGTACVIPILLRPCDWQTPLFGDLQALPRDQRAITAWSNQDSAFTEIAKAIRDMIYALRQHPSSNMQLQMNAVKKQQRHRGKKVGESLTMGSGTPDSSTTLASSASLSATTLKKMIDRYYKELHEYQGKADYELAVRSAFQNLLAEAARLVKWTLIPEQTIESGLRPDGILRDNFDLRRGYWEAKGPKSDLEQEIKKKIAAGYPLTNTIFENTKWAILYQNKKRQFEYDLQNPHDVRALLRDFLAYTEPDIASFEAAVQEFKASIPELAKKLSEIIEQEHKLNKRFIAAFHKFTELCRTSLDPKISKETINEMLIQHLLTERIFRTVFQNTDFVNRNVIAAEIEKVIQALASRSFNRHEFLKSLDRFYVAIEAAAKGIESWSERQSFLNTVYERFFQGYAEKQADTHGIVYTPQEIVDFMCASVEEVLQKEFSTSISEPGVQILDPATGTGSFIVNLIHRIPPHQLKHKYHHDLFCNEIMLLPYYIASLNIEHEYYVKMGEYGPFEGICFADTLELAEGQQLPLFVEENTERVQREKEAQIMVVIGNPPYNAWQENENDNNKNRRYPSIDLRVSQTYAKDSKASNKNALSDAYVKFFRWAIDRLQGRDGLVCFISNNSFVDQIAFDGMRKHFVQDFTSIYHLDLHGNVRKNPRLSGTTHNVFGIQVGVGITIAVRLSQSSVKKLYYYRVPEDWRKAEKLAFLAEKKSLEGIEWQQLQVDEKYTWITNGMYSDFSKFLPLGTKEAKALKRHEATLFSLYSSGIKTNRDQWAYDYNHEKLTIKIQRFTDTYNSEVDRWKRRGNTTLKTDEFVTYDDTKIKWSEGLKLNLQRGIYANADEKKIRQCLYRPFCKLWLFFDRALTERVYQFPQIFPTPASEQENIVICLSAIGSSKLFHCLVNNCIADLHLTGDSQCFPYYTYAEDGSNRRENITDWALSRFQAKYSSSVTKWDIFHYVYAILHHPQYRERYAENLKRDLPHIPLVHDVEKFQCCVTLGRQLMSLHLNYEQEREYKLNWHFNKDIPFSWLVEKMKLTSDKTAVIVNESLTLAGIPQACFAYRLGNRSALEWVIDQYQVTTDKRSGIESDPNRLDDEQYIVRLIGRVVTVSLETVKLVNDLAQAVTVEDWLGESMYATSPSNKLL
;
A
#
# COMPACT_ATOMS: atom_id res chain seq x y z
N MET A 1 -17.41 -33.86 -36.20
CA MET A 1 -16.65 -33.03 -35.25
C MET A 1 -17.57 -31.91 -34.80
N LYS A 2 -17.76 -31.76 -33.48
CA LYS A 2 -18.79 -30.89 -32.89
C LYS A 2 -18.54 -29.42 -33.27
N ASN A 3 -19.64 -28.69 -33.47
CA ASN A 3 -19.72 -27.28 -33.84
C ASN A 3 -19.26 -26.39 -32.67
N GLU A 4 -18.03 -26.57 -32.19
CA GLU A 4 -17.51 -25.92 -30.98
C GLU A 4 -17.19 -24.45 -31.26
N THR A 5 -17.81 -23.55 -30.50
CA THR A 5 -17.59 -22.10 -30.56
C THR A 5 -16.15 -21.80 -30.15
N LEU A 6 -15.40 -21.07 -30.98
CA LEU A 6 -14.01 -20.74 -30.69
C LEU A 6 -13.93 -19.48 -29.82
N GLU A 7 -13.29 -19.58 -28.66
CA GLU A 7 -13.08 -18.39 -27.84
C GLU A 7 -12.06 -17.45 -28.48
N LEU A 8 -12.47 -16.18 -28.62
CA LEU A 8 -11.73 -15.08 -29.21
C LEU A 8 -11.39 -14.06 -28.11
N PHE A 9 -10.10 -13.86 -27.88
CA PHE A 9 -9.59 -12.93 -26.90
C PHE A 9 -9.10 -11.65 -27.57
N TYR A 10 -9.56 -10.49 -27.09
CA TYR A 10 -8.98 -9.20 -27.49
C TYR A 10 -7.89 -8.80 -26.50
N SER A 11 -6.66 -8.74 -26.98
CA SER A 11 -5.55 -8.09 -26.29
C SER A 11 -5.46 -6.67 -26.84
N TYR A 12 -5.82 -5.67 -26.02
CA TYR A 12 -5.82 -4.26 -26.42
C TYR A 12 -5.63 -3.36 -25.20
N ALA A 13 -5.02 -2.20 -25.42
CA ALA A 13 -4.90 -1.19 -24.37
C ALA A 13 -6.26 -0.53 -24.09
N PRO A 14 -6.59 -0.19 -22.82
CA PRO A 14 -7.87 0.45 -22.46
C PRO A 14 -8.25 1.67 -23.31
N GLU A 15 -7.25 2.39 -23.83
CA GLU A 15 -7.34 3.56 -24.69
C GLU A 15 -7.95 3.24 -26.07
N ASP A 16 -7.81 2.00 -26.55
CA ASP A 16 -8.36 1.54 -27.82
C ASP A 16 -9.77 0.97 -27.73
N GLU A 17 -10.43 1.08 -26.56
CA GLU A 17 -11.74 0.50 -26.30
C GLU A 17 -12.79 0.90 -27.36
N ALA A 18 -12.75 2.15 -27.84
CA ALA A 18 -13.68 2.62 -28.86
C ALA A 18 -13.51 1.88 -30.20
N LEU A 19 -12.27 1.69 -30.66
CA LEU A 19 -11.98 0.97 -31.91
C LEU A 19 -12.23 -0.53 -31.76
N ARG A 20 -11.95 -1.09 -30.58
CA ARG A 20 -12.30 -2.47 -30.24
C ARG A 20 -13.83 -2.68 -30.24
N LYS A 21 -14.61 -1.72 -29.72
CA LYS A 21 -16.09 -1.73 -29.78
C LYS A 21 -16.60 -1.78 -31.21
N GLU A 22 -16.02 -0.97 -32.10
CA GLU A 22 -16.41 -0.98 -33.52
C GLU A 22 -16.04 -2.31 -34.19
N LEU A 23 -14.81 -2.81 -34.02
CA LEU A 23 -14.41 -4.12 -34.56
C LEU A 23 -15.37 -5.24 -34.11
N ASP A 24 -15.79 -5.21 -32.86
CA ASP A 24 -16.68 -6.21 -32.28
C ASP A 24 -18.11 -6.18 -32.84
N LYS A 25 -18.61 -4.99 -33.20
CA LYS A 25 -19.86 -4.86 -33.96
C LYS A 25 -19.73 -5.55 -35.32
N HIS A 26 -18.61 -5.37 -36.01
CA HIS A 26 -18.33 -6.01 -37.29
C HIS A 26 -18.14 -7.54 -37.18
N LEU A 27 -17.69 -8.05 -36.01
CA LEU A 27 -17.59 -9.48 -35.71
C LEU A 27 -18.89 -10.10 -35.17
N THR A 28 -19.93 -9.30 -34.91
CA THR A 28 -21.21 -9.77 -34.32
C THR A 28 -21.89 -10.86 -35.14
N PHE A 29 -21.75 -10.84 -36.47
CA PHE A 29 -22.31 -11.90 -37.31
C PHE A 29 -21.68 -13.27 -37.01
N LEU A 30 -20.36 -13.33 -36.76
CA LEU A 30 -19.66 -14.56 -36.41
C LEU A 30 -20.06 -15.08 -35.02
N LYS A 31 -20.35 -14.17 -34.08
CA LYS A 31 -20.87 -14.53 -32.76
C LYS A 31 -22.28 -15.12 -32.83
N ARG A 32 -23.15 -14.52 -33.64
CA ARG A 32 -24.54 -14.98 -33.84
C ARG A 32 -24.63 -16.34 -34.52
N GLU A 33 -23.68 -16.65 -35.40
CA GLU A 33 -23.55 -17.99 -36.01
C GLU A 33 -22.91 -19.03 -35.06
N GLY A 34 -22.57 -18.66 -33.82
CA GLY A 34 -21.90 -19.55 -32.87
C GLY A 34 -20.49 -19.95 -33.30
N LEU A 35 -19.84 -19.16 -34.16
CA LEU A 35 -18.49 -19.45 -34.63
C LEU A 35 -17.43 -19.00 -33.63
N ILE A 36 -17.67 -17.87 -32.95
CA ILE A 36 -16.79 -17.32 -31.92
C ILE A 36 -17.57 -16.87 -30.67
N SER A 37 -16.91 -16.90 -29.52
CA SER A 37 -17.33 -16.24 -28.28
C SER A 37 -16.23 -15.28 -27.84
N ASP A 38 -16.54 -14.01 -27.64
CA ASP A 38 -15.51 -12.99 -27.39
C ASP A 38 -15.31 -12.65 -25.91
N TRP A 39 -14.07 -12.40 -25.52
CA TRP A 39 -13.69 -11.96 -24.19
C TRP A 39 -12.71 -10.77 -24.20
N HIS A 40 -12.83 -9.87 -23.20
CA HIS A 40 -11.91 -8.76 -22.97
C HIS A 40 -11.88 -8.29 -21.50
N HIS A 41 -10.83 -7.55 -21.11
CA HIS A 41 -10.57 -7.12 -19.73
C HIS A 41 -11.67 -6.24 -19.07
N LYS A 42 -12.60 -5.65 -19.83
CA LYS A 42 -13.78 -4.95 -19.26
C LYS A 42 -15.00 -5.84 -19.04
N LYS A 43 -14.92 -7.12 -19.43
CA LYS A 43 -15.87 -8.17 -19.00
C LYS A 43 -15.47 -8.80 -17.66
N ILE A 44 -14.38 -8.30 -17.05
CA ILE A 44 -13.96 -8.70 -15.71
C ILE A 44 -15.04 -8.32 -14.71
N SER A 45 -15.46 -9.31 -13.93
CA SER A 45 -16.49 -9.11 -12.91
C SER A 45 -15.98 -8.20 -11.78
N ALA A 46 -16.84 -7.36 -11.21
CA ALA A 46 -16.46 -6.33 -10.24
C ALA A 46 -16.01 -6.92 -8.87
N GLY A 47 -14.77 -7.38 -8.79
CA GLY A 47 -14.22 -8.13 -7.66
C GLY A 47 -13.23 -9.20 -8.07
N GLY A 48 -13.12 -9.49 -9.38
CA GLY A 48 -12.07 -10.32 -9.95
C GLY A 48 -10.71 -9.62 -9.91
N HIS A 49 -9.66 -10.36 -9.59
CA HIS A 49 -8.30 -9.86 -9.76
C HIS A 49 -8.03 -9.65 -11.25
N PHE A 50 -7.86 -8.38 -11.66
CA PHE A 50 -7.68 -7.95 -13.05
C PHE A 50 -6.69 -8.82 -13.85
N VAL A 51 -5.58 -9.21 -13.21
CA VAL A 51 -4.54 -10.03 -13.85
C VAL A 51 -4.96 -11.49 -14.01
N GLU A 52 -5.68 -12.07 -13.03
CA GLU A 52 -6.01 -13.49 -12.99
C GLU A 52 -7.11 -13.88 -13.99
N GLU A 53 -8.13 -13.03 -14.18
CA GLU A 53 -9.18 -13.28 -15.17
C GLU A 53 -8.67 -13.09 -16.61
N VAL A 54 -7.81 -12.09 -16.82
CA VAL A 54 -7.13 -11.89 -18.11
C VAL A 54 -6.26 -13.08 -18.47
N ASP A 55 -5.42 -13.56 -17.54
CA ASP A 55 -4.54 -14.71 -17.78
C ASP A 55 -5.34 -15.98 -18.09
N SER A 56 -6.46 -16.20 -17.42
CA SER A 56 -7.28 -17.40 -17.66
C SER A 56 -7.90 -17.42 -19.06
N HIS A 57 -8.51 -16.31 -19.49
CA HIS A 57 -9.10 -16.22 -20.84
C HIS A 57 -8.04 -16.15 -21.95
N LEU A 58 -6.89 -15.55 -21.65
CA LEU A 58 -5.73 -15.59 -22.54
C LEU A 58 -5.16 -17.02 -22.68
N GLN A 59 -5.31 -17.90 -21.68
CA GLN A 59 -4.87 -19.30 -21.74
C GLN A 59 -5.87 -20.25 -22.43
N SER A 60 -7.17 -19.95 -22.40
CA SER A 60 -8.21 -20.78 -23.03
C SER A 60 -8.53 -20.39 -24.48
N ALA A 61 -8.38 -19.12 -24.86
CA ALA A 61 -8.78 -18.63 -26.17
C ALA A 61 -8.07 -19.35 -27.33
N ARG A 62 -8.79 -19.75 -28.37
CA ARG A 62 -8.20 -20.37 -29.57
C ARG A 62 -7.81 -19.35 -30.63
N ILE A 63 -8.37 -18.14 -30.55
CA ILE A 63 -8.05 -17.00 -31.40
C ILE A 63 -7.69 -15.83 -30.48
N ILE A 64 -6.54 -15.21 -30.70
CA ILE A 64 -6.10 -14.03 -29.95
C ILE A 64 -5.90 -12.90 -30.96
N LEU A 65 -6.66 -11.83 -30.80
CA LEU A 65 -6.52 -10.61 -31.60
C LEU A 65 -5.65 -9.62 -30.82
N LEU A 66 -4.46 -9.33 -31.34
CA LEU A 66 -3.61 -8.26 -30.81
C LEU A 66 -4.03 -6.97 -31.49
N LEU A 67 -4.75 -6.10 -30.79
CA LEU A 67 -5.20 -4.84 -31.36
C LEU A 67 -4.10 -3.79 -31.19
N ILE A 68 -3.23 -3.73 -32.18
CA ILE A 68 -1.98 -3.00 -32.14
C ILE A 68 -2.22 -1.53 -32.44
N SER A 69 -1.71 -0.72 -31.53
CA SER A 69 -1.73 0.72 -31.52
C SER A 69 -0.49 1.20 -30.73
N PRO A 70 -0.19 2.51 -30.72
CA PRO A 70 0.86 3.03 -29.82
C PRO A 70 0.60 2.66 -28.36
N ASP A 71 -0.64 2.74 -27.88
CA ASP A 71 -0.99 2.43 -26.48
C ASP A 71 -0.93 0.92 -26.18
N PHE A 72 -1.23 0.06 -27.15
CA PHE A 72 -1.04 -1.38 -27.02
C PHE A 72 0.42 -1.74 -26.77
N ILE A 73 1.33 -1.09 -27.50
CA ILE A 73 2.76 -1.33 -27.40
C ILE A 73 3.35 -0.69 -26.12
N ALA A 74 2.88 0.49 -25.75
CA ALA A 74 3.29 1.18 -24.52
C ALA A 74 2.81 0.50 -23.23
N SER A 75 1.77 -0.35 -23.30
CA SER A 75 1.24 -1.09 -22.15
C SER A 75 2.20 -2.20 -21.69
N ASP A 76 2.86 -1.98 -20.54
CA ASP A 76 3.72 -2.99 -19.87
C ASP A 76 2.98 -4.31 -19.63
N TYR A 77 1.66 -4.27 -19.48
CA TYR A 77 0.82 -5.43 -19.25
C TYR A 77 0.43 -6.15 -20.55
N CYS A 78 -0.13 -5.43 -21.54
CA CYS A 78 -0.54 -6.03 -22.82
C CYS A 78 0.65 -6.44 -23.68
N TYR A 79 1.67 -5.58 -23.81
CA TYR A 79 2.87 -5.87 -24.59
C TYR A 79 3.88 -6.75 -23.85
N GLY A 80 3.92 -6.67 -22.52
CA GLY A 80 4.84 -7.48 -21.71
C GLY A 80 4.28 -8.87 -21.40
N THR A 81 3.14 -8.93 -20.72
CA THR A 81 2.61 -10.20 -20.17
C THR A 81 1.68 -10.90 -21.17
N GLU A 82 0.66 -10.20 -21.70
CA GLU A 82 -0.32 -10.82 -22.60
C GLU A 82 0.29 -11.24 -23.93
N LEU A 83 1.13 -10.38 -24.54
CA LEU A 83 1.78 -10.66 -25.81
C LEU A 83 2.78 -11.83 -25.71
N GLN A 84 3.57 -11.92 -24.63
CA GLN A 84 4.52 -13.02 -24.47
C GLN A 84 3.80 -14.36 -24.35
N GLU A 85 2.71 -14.43 -23.59
CA GLU A 85 1.92 -15.65 -23.49
C GLU A 85 1.16 -15.95 -24.79
N ALA A 86 0.59 -14.95 -25.47
CA ALA A 86 -0.03 -15.11 -26.79
C ALA A 86 0.97 -15.70 -27.80
N MET A 87 2.18 -15.15 -27.88
CA MET A 87 3.23 -15.62 -28.80
C MET A 87 3.78 -16.99 -28.44
N LYS A 88 3.88 -17.31 -27.15
CA LYS A 88 4.21 -18.66 -26.69
C LYS A 88 3.15 -19.67 -27.14
N ARG A 89 1.87 -19.35 -26.95
CA ARG A 89 0.74 -20.19 -27.40
C ARG A 89 0.67 -20.33 -28.93
N SER A 90 1.03 -19.29 -29.67
CA SER A 90 1.20 -19.32 -31.12
C SER A 90 2.30 -20.30 -31.56
N LYS A 91 3.49 -20.22 -30.95
CA LYS A 91 4.63 -21.12 -31.23
C LYS A 91 4.33 -22.58 -30.88
N GLU A 92 3.57 -22.80 -29.81
CA GLU A 92 3.13 -24.12 -29.35
C GLU A 92 1.93 -24.66 -30.17
N GLY A 93 1.37 -23.85 -31.09
CA GLY A 93 0.24 -24.23 -31.93
C GLY A 93 -1.09 -24.35 -31.18
N THR A 94 -1.19 -23.80 -29.97
CA THR A 94 -2.37 -23.91 -29.11
C THR A 94 -3.38 -22.78 -29.32
N ALA A 95 -2.93 -21.64 -29.86
CA ALA A 95 -3.78 -20.52 -30.26
C ALA A 95 -3.33 -19.89 -31.58
N CYS A 96 -4.27 -19.34 -32.36
CA CYS A 96 -3.98 -18.53 -33.53
C CYS A 96 -3.92 -17.06 -33.12
N VAL A 97 -2.75 -16.44 -33.22
CA VAL A 97 -2.54 -15.02 -32.91
C VAL A 97 -2.61 -14.19 -34.19
N ILE A 98 -3.45 -13.15 -34.18
CA ILE A 98 -3.68 -12.29 -35.33
C ILE A 98 -3.44 -10.83 -34.90
N PRO A 99 -2.40 -10.18 -35.43
CA PRO A 99 -2.20 -8.76 -35.24
C PRO A 99 -3.22 -7.93 -36.05
N ILE A 100 -3.86 -6.95 -35.42
CA ILE A 100 -4.81 -6.02 -36.05
C ILE A 100 -4.33 -4.59 -35.82
N LEU A 101 -4.00 -3.88 -36.89
CA LEU A 101 -3.47 -2.52 -36.82
C LEU A 101 -4.60 -1.51 -36.64
N LEU A 102 -4.82 -1.05 -35.42
CA LEU A 102 -5.84 -0.05 -35.13
C LEU A 102 -5.38 1.35 -35.53
N ARG A 103 -4.18 1.75 -35.08
CA ARG A 103 -3.59 3.08 -35.31
C ARG A 103 -2.19 2.95 -35.91
N PRO A 104 -1.73 3.94 -36.71
CA PRO A 104 -0.35 3.95 -37.21
C PRO A 104 0.61 3.86 -36.02
N CYS A 105 1.38 2.78 -35.98
CA CYS A 105 2.34 2.49 -34.93
C CYS A 105 3.33 1.44 -35.42
N ASP A 106 4.36 1.23 -34.62
CA ASP A 106 5.54 0.51 -35.03
C ASP A 106 5.51 -0.96 -34.67
N TRP A 107 4.73 -1.71 -35.43
CA TRP A 107 4.36 -3.07 -35.03
C TRP A 107 5.27 -4.16 -35.59
N GLN A 108 6.19 -3.83 -36.51
CA GLN A 108 7.14 -4.78 -37.11
C GLN A 108 8.27 -5.07 -36.12
N THR A 109 7.95 -5.77 -35.02
CA THR A 109 8.93 -6.11 -33.99
C THR A 109 9.34 -7.59 -34.10
N PRO A 110 10.53 -7.99 -33.60
CA PRO A 110 10.95 -9.39 -33.63
C PRO A 110 10.05 -10.37 -32.87
N LEU A 111 9.13 -9.87 -32.03
CA LEU A 111 8.28 -10.69 -31.16
C LEU A 111 7.03 -11.22 -31.90
N PHE A 112 6.42 -10.44 -32.79
CA PHE A 112 5.19 -10.82 -33.52
C PHE A 112 5.07 -10.20 -34.93
N GLY A 113 6.05 -9.40 -35.37
CA GLY A 113 6.07 -8.76 -36.69
C GLY A 113 6.17 -9.74 -37.87
N ASP A 114 6.63 -10.97 -37.62
CA ASP A 114 6.60 -12.08 -38.59
C ASP A 114 5.18 -12.63 -38.84
N LEU A 115 4.19 -12.25 -38.04
CA LEU A 115 2.80 -12.64 -38.24
C LEU A 115 2.11 -11.76 -39.29
N GLN A 116 1.22 -12.36 -40.08
CA GLN A 116 0.42 -11.60 -41.04
C GLN A 116 -0.62 -10.74 -40.32
N ALA A 117 -0.41 -9.42 -40.28
CA ALA A 117 -1.37 -8.48 -39.72
C ALA A 117 -2.59 -8.22 -40.63
N LEU A 118 -3.65 -7.71 -40.02
CA LEU A 118 -4.85 -7.20 -40.69
C LEU A 118 -5.04 -5.70 -40.38
N PRO A 119 -5.54 -4.88 -41.32
CA PRO A 119 -5.91 -5.20 -42.70
C PRO A 119 -4.73 -5.70 -43.56
N ARG A 120 -4.99 -6.44 -44.65
CA ARG A 120 -3.93 -7.17 -45.38
C ARG A 120 -2.92 -6.26 -46.07
N ASP A 121 -3.31 -5.03 -46.36
CA ASP A 121 -2.45 -3.98 -46.91
C ASP A 121 -1.58 -3.29 -45.85
N GLN A 122 -1.66 -3.74 -44.58
CA GLN A 122 -0.93 -3.23 -43.42
C GLN A 122 -1.20 -1.75 -43.12
N ARG A 123 -2.28 -1.18 -43.67
CA ARG A 123 -2.71 0.17 -43.35
C ARG A 123 -3.59 0.14 -42.10
N ALA A 124 -3.16 0.84 -41.05
CA ALA A 124 -3.90 0.95 -39.81
C ALA A 124 -5.32 1.48 -40.03
N ILE A 125 -6.30 0.98 -39.28
CA ILE A 125 -7.72 1.29 -39.46
C ILE A 125 -7.98 2.80 -39.43
N THR A 126 -7.35 3.55 -38.51
CA THR A 126 -7.56 5.01 -38.45
C THR A 126 -7.00 5.78 -39.63
N ALA A 127 -6.09 5.18 -40.42
CA ALA A 127 -5.57 5.80 -41.63
C ALA A 127 -6.48 5.55 -42.85
N TRP A 128 -7.51 4.69 -42.77
CA TRP A 128 -8.46 4.49 -43.87
C TRP A 128 -9.43 5.66 -43.99
N SER A 129 -9.74 6.07 -45.22
CA SER A 129 -10.76 7.10 -45.47
C SER A 129 -12.16 6.67 -45.04
N ASN A 130 -12.42 5.36 -44.95
CA ASN A 130 -13.62 4.77 -44.39
C ASN A 130 -13.23 3.57 -43.49
N GLN A 131 -13.35 3.76 -42.18
CA GLN A 131 -12.96 2.78 -41.17
C GLN A 131 -13.86 1.52 -41.18
N ASP A 132 -15.14 1.66 -41.52
CA ASP A 132 -16.06 0.51 -41.63
C ASP A 132 -15.64 -0.45 -42.75
N SER A 133 -15.03 0.07 -43.81
CA SER A 133 -14.48 -0.78 -44.87
C SER A 133 -13.28 -1.61 -44.38
N ALA A 134 -12.42 -1.02 -43.54
CA ALA A 134 -11.29 -1.71 -42.92
C ALA A 134 -11.76 -2.79 -41.93
N PHE A 135 -12.71 -2.47 -41.05
CA PHE A 135 -13.29 -3.43 -40.12
C PHE A 135 -14.02 -4.58 -40.84
N THR A 136 -14.71 -4.28 -41.94
CA THR A 136 -15.37 -5.31 -42.79
C THR A 136 -14.35 -6.26 -43.42
N GLU A 137 -13.20 -5.74 -43.87
CA GLU A 137 -12.11 -6.59 -44.41
C GLU A 137 -11.54 -7.51 -43.32
N ILE A 138 -11.26 -6.96 -42.13
CA ILE A 138 -10.76 -7.71 -40.98
C ILE A 138 -11.75 -8.82 -40.60
N ALA A 139 -13.05 -8.52 -40.51
CA ALA A 139 -14.07 -9.50 -40.17
C ALA A 139 -14.18 -10.65 -41.19
N LYS A 140 -14.03 -10.35 -42.50
CA LYS A 140 -13.97 -11.38 -43.55
C LYS A 140 -12.72 -12.25 -43.42
N ALA A 141 -11.56 -11.66 -43.17
CA ALA A 141 -10.32 -12.42 -43.00
C ALA A 141 -10.34 -13.34 -41.77
N ILE A 142 -10.92 -12.88 -40.66
CA ILE A 142 -11.11 -13.71 -39.46
C ILE A 142 -12.09 -14.86 -39.73
N ARG A 143 -13.17 -14.61 -40.48
CA ARG A 143 -14.12 -15.65 -40.92
C ARG A 143 -13.42 -16.75 -41.72
N ASP A 144 -12.64 -16.39 -42.73
CA ASP A 144 -11.90 -17.35 -43.56
C ASP A 144 -10.94 -18.20 -42.72
N MET A 145 -10.26 -17.57 -41.75
CA MET A 145 -9.37 -18.26 -40.81
C MET A 145 -10.11 -19.27 -39.94
N ILE A 146 -11.27 -18.90 -39.39
CA ILE A 146 -12.10 -19.81 -38.57
C ILE A 146 -12.52 -21.04 -39.37
N TYR A 147 -12.93 -20.85 -40.64
CA TYR A 147 -13.28 -21.98 -41.50
C TYR A 147 -12.08 -22.89 -41.80
N ALA A 148 -10.89 -22.33 -42.03
CA ALA A 148 -9.66 -23.10 -42.20
C ALA A 148 -9.29 -23.90 -40.94
N LEU A 149 -9.41 -23.30 -39.76
CA LEU A 149 -9.17 -23.97 -38.47
C LEU A 149 -10.13 -25.14 -38.20
N ARG A 150 -11.36 -25.07 -38.73
CA ARG A 150 -12.38 -26.12 -38.58
C ARG A 150 -12.22 -27.27 -39.58
N GLN A 151 -11.64 -27.04 -40.76
CA GLN A 151 -11.48 -28.09 -41.79
C GLN A 151 -10.22 -28.97 -41.59
N HIS A 152 -9.18 -28.49 -40.90
CA HIS A 152 -7.93 -29.23 -40.66
C HIS A 152 -7.40 -29.11 -39.22
N PRO A 153 -8.01 -29.81 -38.24
CA PRO A 153 -7.68 -29.64 -36.81
C PRO A 153 -6.32 -30.19 -36.37
N SER A 154 -5.62 -30.98 -37.19
CA SER A 154 -4.36 -31.66 -36.81
C SER A 154 -3.19 -31.45 -37.78
N SER A 155 -3.31 -30.57 -38.77
CA SER A 155 -2.29 -30.41 -39.81
C SER A 155 -2.01 -28.94 -40.16
N ASN A 156 -1.61 -28.15 -39.17
CA ASN A 156 -1.03 -26.81 -39.39
C ASN A 156 0.32 -26.60 -38.70
N MET A 157 0.98 -27.69 -38.28
CA MET A 157 2.30 -27.68 -37.62
C MET A 157 3.48 -27.44 -38.59
N GLN A 158 3.22 -27.14 -39.88
CA GLN A 158 4.27 -26.96 -40.89
C GLN A 158 4.00 -25.82 -41.90
N LEU A 159 2.89 -25.09 -41.80
CA LEU A 159 2.51 -24.09 -42.80
C LEU A 159 3.03 -22.67 -42.52
N GLN A 160 3.35 -22.31 -41.26
CA GLN A 160 4.06 -21.06 -40.97
C GLN A 160 5.57 -21.12 -41.29
N MET A 161 6.23 -22.28 -41.19
CA MET A 161 7.65 -22.43 -41.57
C MET A 161 7.90 -22.47 -43.08
N ASN A 162 6.91 -22.86 -43.88
CA ASN A 162 7.06 -22.96 -45.35
C ASN A 162 6.66 -21.68 -46.10
N ALA A 163 6.00 -20.72 -45.45
CA ALA A 163 5.65 -19.42 -46.03
C ALA A 163 6.89 -18.53 -46.25
N VAL A 164 7.92 -18.65 -45.40
CA VAL A 164 9.20 -17.92 -45.53
C VAL A 164 10.00 -18.35 -46.76
N LYS A 165 9.79 -19.57 -47.28
CA LYS A 165 10.54 -20.11 -48.43
C LYS A 165 9.87 -19.94 -49.80
N LYS A 166 8.61 -19.48 -49.87
CA LYS A 166 7.83 -19.50 -51.14
C LYS A 166 7.32 -18.15 -51.66
N GLN A 167 7.63 -17.02 -51.01
CA GLN A 167 7.31 -15.68 -51.53
C GLN A 167 8.38 -15.07 -52.46
N GLN A 168 9.35 -15.86 -52.93
CA GLN A 168 9.95 -15.65 -54.25
C GLN A 168 9.24 -16.54 -55.28
N ARG A 169 8.06 -16.12 -55.77
CA ARG A 169 7.53 -16.37 -57.14
C ARG A 169 6.01 -16.19 -57.20
N HIS A 170 5.63 -15.04 -57.77
CA HIS A 170 4.54 -14.84 -58.73
C HIS A 170 3.06 -15.00 -58.30
N ARG A 171 2.39 -13.82 -58.31
CA ARG A 171 1.24 -13.44 -59.16
C ARG A 171 0.10 -14.47 -59.37
N GLY A 172 -1.11 -14.06 -58.93
CA GLY A 172 -2.25 -13.90 -59.84
C GLY A 172 -3.57 -14.59 -59.46
N LYS A 173 -4.64 -13.76 -59.38
CA LYS A 173 -6.08 -14.04 -59.69
C LYS A 173 -6.81 -15.11 -58.85
N LYS A 174 -8.15 -15.13 -58.67
CA LYS A 174 -9.31 -14.21 -58.68
C LYS A 174 -10.55 -15.14 -58.47
N VAL A 175 -11.66 -14.64 -57.87
CA VAL A 175 -13.07 -15.16 -57.91
C VAL A 175 -13.35 -16.45 -57.08
N GLY A 176 -14.48 -16.66 -56.37
CA GLY A 176 -15.74 -15.93 -56.13
C GLY A 176 -16.79 -16.84 -55.43
N GLU A 177 -17.89 -16.23 -54.95
CA GLU A 177 -19.26 -16.79 -54.76
C GLU A 177 -19.47 -17.92 -53.71
N SER A 178 -20.63 -18.12 -53.05
CA SER A 178 -21.92 -17.42 -52.85
C SER A 178 -22.80 -18.26 -51.90
N LEU A 179 -23.64 -17.59 -51.09
CA LEU A 179 -25.00 -17.95 -50.59
C LEU A 179 -25.34 -19.38 -50.06
N THR A 180 -25.95 -19.46 -48.86
CA THR A 180 -27.43 -19.60 -48.67
C THR A 180 -27.83 -19.89 -47.21
N MET A 181 -29.05 -19.45 -46.88
CA MET A 181 -29.71 -19.42 -45.57
C MET A 181 -30.40 -20.75 -45.19
N GLY A 182 -30.64 -20.97 -43.88
CA GLY A 182 -31.54 -22.02 -43.39
C GLY A 182 -31.82 -21.94 -41.87
N SER A 183 -33.10 -21.80 -41.54
CA SER A 183 -33.76 -21.56 -40.24
C SER A 183 -33.78 -22.72 -39.24
N GLY A 184 -33.85 -22.44 -37.93
CA GLY A 184 -34.30 -23.39 -36.89
C GLY A 184 -34.19 -22.85 -35.45
N THR A 185 -35.31 -22.92 -34.73
CA THR A 185 -35.68 -22.35 -33.41
C THR A 185 -34.96 -22.95 -32.17
N PRO A 186 -35.08 -22.30 -30.98
CA PRO A 186 -34.07 -22.32 -29.92
C PRO A 186 -34.28 -23.46 -28.91
N ASP A 187 -33.18 -23.96 -28.35
CA ASP A 187 -33.26 -24.85 -27.20
C ASP A 187 -32.26 -24.47 -26.09
N SER A 188 -32.73 -24.73 -24.89
CA SER A 188 -32.30 -24.19 -23.60
C SER A 188 -31.13 -24.97 -22.98
N SER A 189 -30.06 -24.29 -22.60
CA SER A 189 -29.13 -24.66 -21.50
C SER A 189 -27.92 -23.71 -21.44
N THR A 190 -27.93 -22.80 -20.46
CA THR A 190 -26.75 -22.00 -20.09
C THR A 190 -26.46 -22.29 -18.62
N THR A 191 -25.34 -22.95 -18.35
CA THR A 191 -24.73 -23.01 -17.02
C THR A 191 -23.37 -22.31 -17.10
N LEU A 192 -23.26 -21.21 -16.36
CA LEU A 192 -22.03 -20.47 -16.10
C LEU A 192 -21.17 -21.27 -15.12
N ALA A 193 -19.95 -21.63 -15.54
CA ALA A 193 -18.88 -22.06 -14.65
C ALA A 193 -17.65 -21.18 -14.94
N SER A 194 -17.32 -20.29 -14.02
CA SER A 194 -16.02 -19.63 -13.97
C SER A 194 -15.04 -20.51 -13.20
N SER A 195 -13.97 -20.97 -13.85
CA SER A 195 -12.87 -21.69 -13.21
C SER A 195 -11.58 -20.94 -13.45
N ALA A 196 -10.82 -20.67 -12.39
CA ALA A 196 -9.40 -20.40 -12.49
C ALA A 196 -8.74 -21.57 -13.24
N SER A 197 -8.16 -21.30 -14.41
CA SER A 197 -7.46 -22.33 -15.17
C SER A 197 -6.14 -22.68 -14.48
N LEU A 198 -6.10 -23.84 -13.82
CA LEU A 198 -4.86 -24.42 -13.30
C LEU A 198 -3.92 -24.70 -14.49
N SER A 199 -2.85 -23.91 -14.65
CA SER A 199 -1.82 -24.13 -15.68
C SER A 199 -1.35 -25.59 -15.70
N ALA A 200 -1.56 -26.27 -16.83
CA ALA A 200 -1.20 -27.68 -17.01
C ALA A 200 0.30 -27.94 -16.78
N THR A 201 1.15 -26.96 -17.06
CA THR A 201 2.61 -27.01 -16.88
C THR A 201 2.99 -26.95 -15.40
N THR A 202 2.26 -26.17 -14.60
CA THR A 202 2.51 -26.05 -13.16
C THR A 202 2.05 -27.30 -12.43
N LEU A 203 0.83 -27.79 -12.71
CA LEU A 203 0.30 -29.06 -12.18
C LEU A 203 1.23 -30.23 -12.51
N LYS A 204 1.76 -30.29 -13.74
CA LYS A 204 2.70 -31.34 -14.14
C LYS A 204 3.93 -31.39 -13.24
N LYS A 205 4.58 -30.24 -12.96
CA LYS A 205 5.76 -30.20 -12.09
C LYS A 205 5.47 -30.66 -10.65
N MET A 206 4.28 -30.35 -10.13
CA MET A 206 3.84 -30.78 -8.79
C MET A 206 3.61 -32.29 -8.75
N ILE A 207 2.92 -32.83 -9.76
CA ILE A 207 2.66 -34.27 -9.89
C ILE A 207 3.97 -35.04 -10.10
N ASP A 208 4.90 -34.53 -10.90
CA ASP A 208 6.24 -35.14 -11.08
C ASP A 208 7.00 -35.20 -9.74
N ARG A 209 6.89 -34.16 -8.90
CA ARG A 209 7.47 -34.14 -7.54
C ARG A 209 6.80 -35.15 -6.62
N TYR A 210 5.46 -35.24 -6.64
CA TYR A 210 4.71 -36.23 -5.87
C TYR A 210 5.17 -37.67 -6.15
N TYR A 211 5.32 -38.05 -7.42
CA TYR A 211 5.82 -39.38 -7.78
C TYR A 211 7.29 -39.58 -7.39
N LYS A 212 8.10 -38.52 -7.44
CA LYS A 212 9.49 -38.57 -6.97
C LYS A 212 9.55 -38.84 -5.46
N GLU A 213 8.75 -38.13 -4.65
CA GLU A 213 8.63 -38.34 -3.20
C GLU A 213 8.17 -39.77 -2.89
N LEU A 214 7.14 -40.27 -3.59
CA LEU A 214 6.69 -41.66 -3.42
C LEU A 214 7.78 -42.71 -3.71
N HIS A 215 8.63 -42.46 -4.71
CA HIS A 215 9.73 -43.37 -5.05
C HIS A 215 10.85 -43.33 -4.00
N GLU A 216 11.17 -42.15 -3.45
CA GLU A 216 12.18 -41.97 -2.40
C GLU A 216 11.79 -42.64 -1.06
N TYR A 217 10.48 -42.80 -0.80
CA TYR A 217 9.95 -43.50 0.37
C TYR A 217 9.86 -45.04 0.22
N GLN A 218 10.16 -45.60 -0.95
CA GLN A 218 10.21 -47.06 -1.12
C GLN A 218 11.38 -47.66 -0.32
N GLY A 219 11.06 -48.43 0.73
CA GLY A 219 12.02 -49.22 1.51
C GLY A 219 12.53 -48.60 2.81
N LYS A 220 11.92 -47.51 3.32
CA LYS A 220 12.20 -46.92 4.65
C LYS A 220 10.91 -46.89 5.52
N ALA A 221 11.08 -46.78 6.85
CA ALA A 221 10.08 -47.05 7.91
C ALA A 221 8.68 -46.40 7.76
N ASP A 222 7.67 -47.00 8.44
CA ASP A 222 6.22 -46.70 8.44
C ASP A 222 5.68 -46.08 7.14
N TYR A 223 5.54 -46.97 6.16
CA TYR A 223 5.06 -46.70 4.80
C TYR A 223 3.74 -45.91 4.75
N GLU A 224 2.91 -45.95 5.79
CA GLU A 224 1.64 -45.23 5.84
C GLU A 224 1.81 -43.72 6.12
N LEU A 225 2.64 -43.34 7.10
CA LEU A 225 2.87 -41.92 7.46
C LEU A 225 3.66 -41.18 6.38
N ALA A 226 4.68 -41.80 5.82
CA ALA A 226 5.52 -41.20 4.77
C ALA A 226 4.74 -40.93 3.48
N VAL A 227 3.86 -41.86 3.11
CA VAL A 227 3.07 -41.78 1.88
C VAL A 227 1.92 -40.77 2.00
N ARG A 228 1.26 -40.71 3.17
CA ARG A 228 0.29 -39.66 3.50
C ARG A 228 0.89 -38.26 3.35
N SER A 229 2.14 -38.07 3.76
CA SER A 229 2.85 -36.80 3.68
C SER A 229 3.06 -36.32 2.23
N ALA A 230 3.33 -37.25 1.30
CA ALA A 230 3.53 -36.93 -0.12
C ALA A 230 2.25 -36.38 -0.78
N PHE A 231 1.10 -37.02 -0.53
CA PHE A 231 -0.18 -36.53 -1.06
C PHE A 231 -0.62 -35.23 -0.39
N GLN A 232 -0.36 -35.08 0.92
CA GLN A 232 -0.58 -33.81 1.64
C GLN A 232 0.14 -32.64 0.97
N ASN A 233 1.43 -32.83 0.64
CA ASN A 233 2.25 -31.80 -0.02
C ASN A 233 1.67 -31.42 -1.38
N LEU A 234 1.32 -32.43 -2.19
CA LEU A 234 0.68 -32.24 -3.50
C LEU A 234 -0.61 -31.42 -3.37
N LEU A 235 -1.49 -31.82 -2.44
CA LEU A 235 -2.77 -31.18 -2.22
C LEU A 235 -2.60 -29.74 -1.71
N ALA A 236 -1.67 -29.50 -0.78
CA ALA A 236 -1.37 -28.17 -0.26
C ALA A 236 -0.74 -27.23 -1.30
N GLU A 237 0.09 -27.74 -2.20
CA GLU A 237 0.68 -26.96 -3.29
C GLU A 237 -0.37 -26.63 -4.37
N ALA A 238 -1.24 -27.59 -4.70
CA ALA A 238 -2.35 -27.40 -5.63
C ALA A 238 -3.43 -26.45 -5.08
N ALA A 239 -3.78 -26.60 -3.80
CA ALA A 239 -4.72 -25.72 -3.09
C ALA A 239 -4.27 -24.25 -3.13
N ARG A 240 -2.96 -23.99 -2.98
CA ARG A 240 -2.39 -22.63 -3.06
C ARG A 240 -2.63 -21.95 -4.41
N LEU A 241 -2.77 -22.72 -5.51
CA LEU A 241 -3.06 -22.16 -6.82
C LEU A 241 -4.46 -21.54 -6.91
N VAL A 242 -5.41 -22.05 -6.12
CA VAL A 242 -6.77 -21.50 -6.00
C VAL A 242 -6.94 -20.68 -4.71
N LYS A 243 -5.82 -20.27 -4.09
CA LYS A 243 -5.79 -19.50 -2.84
C LYS A 243 -6.51 -20.21 -1.68
N TRP A 244 -6.38 -21.53 -1.62
CA TRP A 244 -6.83 -22.33 -0.48
C TRP A 244 -5.63 -22.77 0.37
N THR A 245 -5.86 -22.87 1.67
CA THR A 245 -4.91 -23.35 2.67
C THR A 245 -5.37 -24.70 3.19
N LEU A 246 -4.47 -25.68 3.19
CA LEU A 246 -4.69 -26.99 3.80
C LEU A 246 -4.27 -26.95 5.28
N ILE A 247 -5.21 -27.18 6.19
CA ILE A 247 -4.99 -27.30 7.63
C ILE A 247 -5.00 -28.79 7.98
N PRO A 248 -3.85 -29.39 8.37
CA PRO A 248 -3.78 -30.80 8.70
C PRO A 248 -4.41 -31.09 10.08
N GLU A 249 -5.09 -32.24 10.19
CA GLU A 249 -5.56 -32.83 11.45
C GLU A 249 -6.39 -31.94 12.40
N GLN A 250 -7.23 -31.06 11.85
CA GLN A 250 -8.16 -30.24 12.63
C GLN A 250 -9.39 -31.06 13.05
N THR A 251 -9.69 -31.14 14.35
CA THR A 251 -10.93 -31.77 14.85
C THR A 251 -12.15 -30.90 14.50
N ILE A 252 -13.20 -31.51 13.96
CA ILE A 252 -14.49 -30.85 13.71
C ILE A 252 -15.47 -31.11 14.87
N GLU A 253 -16.50 -30.28 15.04
CA GLU A 253 -17.41 -30.30 16.21
C GLU A 253 -18.10 -31.64 16.47
N SER A 254 -18.27 -32.48 15.44
CA SER A 254 -18.78 -33.85 15.59
C SER A 254 -17.80 -34.81 16.31
N GLY A 255 -16.63 -34.34 16.72
CA GLY A 255 -15.56 -35.13 17.35
C GLY A 255 -14.70 -35.91 16.34
N LEU A 256 -14.98 -35.79 15.05
CA LEU A 256 -14.20 -36.39 13.96
C LEU A 256 -12.96 -35.56 13.65
N ARG A 257 -11.89 -36.21 13.21
CA ARG A 257 -10.63 -35.55 12.86
C ARG A 257 -10.19 -35.93 11.44
N PRO A 258 -10.57 -35.14 10.42
CA PRO A 258 -10.05 -35.25 9.07
C PRO A 258 -8.52 -35.15 9.03
N ASP A 259 -7.88 -35.83 8.08
CA ASP A 259 -6.44 -35.71 7.87
C ASP A 259 -6.03 -34.34 7.32
N GLY A 260 -6.93 -33.68 6.57
CA GLY A 260 -6.81 -32.28 6.21
C GLY A 260 -8.13 -31.61 5.88
N ILE A 261 -8.21 -30.31 6.17
CA ILE A 261 -9.33 -29.43 5.84
C ILE A 261 -8.81 -28.30 4.95
N LEU A 262 -9.47 -28.05 3.82
CA LEU A 262 -9.12 -26.95 2.93
C LEU A 262 -10.04 -25.76 3.17
N ARG A 263 -9.44 -24.58 3.31
CA ARG A 263 -10.14 -23.31 3.50
C ARG A 263 -9.67 -22.27 2.50
N ASP A 264 -10.54 -21.39 2.03
CA ASP A 264 -10.12 -20.28 1.17
C ASP A 264 -9.53 -19.10 1.97
N ASN A 265 -9.16 -18.01 1.29
CA ASN A 265 -8.62 -16.80 1.92
C ASN A 265 -9.58 -16.09 2.89
N PHE A 266 -10.85 -16.46 2.87
CA PHE A 266 -11.89 -15.94 3.75
C PHE A 266 -12.27 -16.97 4.82
N ASP A 267 -11.40 -17.98 4.98
CA ASP A 267 -11.53 -19.06 5.96
C ASP A 267 -12.81 -19.91 5.79
N LEU A 268 -13.48 -19.80 4.63
CA LEU A 268 -14.61 -20.66 4.28
C LEU A 268 -14.11 -22.05 3.93
N ARG A 269 -14.76 -23.07 4.46
CA ARG A 269 -14.40 -24.48 4.22
C ARG A 269 -14.75 -24.90 2.80
N ARG A 270 -13.76 -25.37 2.04
CA ARG A 270 -13.91 -25.75 0.62
C ARG A 270 -13.79 -27.25 0.37
N GLY A 271 -13.18 -28.00 1.28
CA GLY A 271 -13.15 -29.46 1.20
C GLY A 271 -12.42 -30.16 2.33
N TYR A 272 -12.48 -31.49 2.31
CA TYR A 272 -11.83 -32.39 3.27
C TYR A 272 -10.96 -33.40 2.54
N TRP A 273 -9.94 -33.86 3.22
CA TRP A 273 -9.09 -34.95 2.79
C TRP A 273 -8.91 -35.96 3.93
N GLU A 274 -9.07 -37.24 3.60
CA GLU A 274 -8.83 -38.37 4.47
C GLU A 274 -7.93 -39.38 3.75
N ALA A 275 -6.84 -39.76 4.39
CA ALA A 275 -5.86 -40.71 3.90
C ALA A 275 -5.97 -42.05 4.64
N LYS A 276 -5.64 -43.13 3.94
CA LYS A 276 -5.55 -44.49 4.49
C LYS A 276 -4.31 -45.22 3.98
N GLY A 277 -3.87 -46.23 4.73
CA GLY A 277 -2.75 -47.06 4.33
C GLY A 277 -2.95 -47.78 2.99
N PRO A 278 -1.90 -48.03 2.19
CA PRO A 278 -2.02 -48.62 0.84
C PRO A 278 -2.59 -50.05 0.74
N LYS A 279 -2.80 -50.70 1.89
CA LYS A 279 -3.40 -52.04 2.03
C LYS A 279 -4.85 -51.98 2.55
N SER A 280 -5.37 -50.81 2.91
CA SER A 280 -6.73 -50.66 3.43
C SER A 280 -7.77 -50.82 2.32
N ASP A 281 -8.87 -51.50 2.63
CA ASP A 281 -10.07 -51.50 1.80
C ASP A 281 -10.79 -50.15 1.95
N LEU A 282 -10.59 -49.27 0.95
CA LEU A 282 -11.12 -47.90 0.96
C LEU A 282 -12.66 -47.87 1.05
N GLU A 283 -13.36 -48.86 0.50
CA GLU A 283 -14.83 -48.95 0.56
C GLU A 283 -15.34 -49.22 1.97
N GLN A 284 -14.66 -50.10 2.72
CA GLN A 284 -15.02 -50.37 4.11
C GLN A 284 -14.74 -49.17 5.01
N GLU A 285 -13.62 -48.49 4.79
CA GLU A 285 -13.25 -47.30 5.55
C GLU A 285 -14.21 -46.13 5.28
N ILE A 286 -14.59 -45.91 4.02
CA ILE A 286 -15.62 -44.91 3.68
C ILE A 286 -16.94 -45.26 4.36
N LYS A 287 -17.40 -46.53 4.32
CA LYS A 287 -18.64 -46.93 5.01
C LYS A 287 -18.61 -46.66 6.51
N LYS A 288 -17.48 -46.93 7.18
CA LYS A 288 -17.30 -46.61 8.61
C LYS A 288 -17.37 -45.10 8.86
N LYS A 289 -16.71 -44.29 8.03
CA LYS A 289 -16.72 -42.83 8.12
C LYS A 289 -18.11 -42.25 7.89
N ILE A 290 -18.85 -42.76 6.90
CA ILE A 290 -20.24 -42.37 6.65
C ILE A 290 -21.13 -42.70 7.86
N ALA A 291 -20.99 -43.91 8.43
CA ALA A 291 -21.75 -44.30 9.63
C ALA A 291 -21.42 -43.44 10.86
N ALA A 292 -20.18 -42.92 10.94
CA ALA A 292 -19.75 -42.00 11.98
C ALA A 292 -20.16 -40.53 11.72
N GLY A 293 -20.85 -40.23 10.60
CA GLY A 293 -21.29 -38.87 10.26
C GLY A 293 -20.23 -38.00 9.59
N TYR A 294 -19.24 -38.59 8.91
CA TYR A 294 -18.18 -37.84 8.23
C TYR A 294 -18.72 -36.96 7.09
N PRO A 295 -18.24 -35.71 6.94
CA PRO A 295 -18.74 -34.80 5.92
C PRO A 295 -18.40 -35.27 4.50
N LEU A 296 -19.39 -35.23 3.61
CA LEU A 296 -19.29 -35.67 2.21
C LEU A 296 -19.58 -34.53 1.21
N THR A 297 -19.41 -33.27 1.63
CA THR A 297 -19.71 -32.08 0.81
C THR A 297 -18.71 -31.92 -0.33
N ASN A 298 -17.41 -31.88 -0.04
CA ASN A 298 -16.34 -32.00 -1.04
C ASN A 298 -15.17 -32.73 -0.38
N THR A 299 -15.11 -34.06 -0.51
CA THR A 299 -14.23 -34.91 0.30
C THR A 299 -13.46 -35.88 -0.58
N ILE A 300 -12.13 -35.90 -0.42
CA ILE A 300 -11.24 -36.91 -0.99
C ILE A 300 -10.97 -37.99 0.05
N PHE A 301 -11.26 -39.24 -0.29
CA PHE A 301 -10.74 -40.42 0.40
C PHE A 301 -9.69 -41.09 -0.48
N GLU A 302 -8.48 -41.31 0.04
CA GLU A 302 -7.43 -41.96 -0.76
C GLU A 302 -6.58 -42.97 0.02
N ASN A 303 -6.00 -43.93 -0.69
CA ASN A 303 -5.06 -44.92 -0.16
C ASN A 303 -3.79 -45.06 -1.00
N THR A 304 -3.38 -43.96 -1.66
CA THR A 304 -2.20 -43.83 -2.52
C THR A 304 -2.26 -44.59 -3.83
N LYS A 305 -3.15 -45.57 -3.95
CA LYS A 305 -3.45 -46.25 -5.22
C LYS A 305 -4.70 -45.67 -5.85
N TRP A 306 -5.72 -45.45 -5.04
CA TRP A 306 -7.02 -44.98 -5.50
C TRP A 306 -7.44 -43.77 -4.69
N ALA A 307 -8.14 -42.85 -5.34
CA ALA A 307 -8.86 -41.75 -4.69
C ALA A 307 -10.33 -41.77 -5.10
N ILE A 308 -11.22 -41.63 -4.12
CA ILE A 308 -12.66 -41.51 -4.32
C ILE A 308 -13.08 -40.10 -3.91
N LEU A 309 -13.74 -39.40 -4.83
CA LEU A 309 -14.22 -38.03 -4.63
C LEU A 309 -15.72 -38.04 -4.36
N TYR A 310 -16.10 -37.52 -3.20
CA TYR A 310 -17.48 -37.21 -2.84
C TYR A 310 -17.76 -35.73 -3.01
N GLN A 311 -18.82 -35.38 -3.74
CA GLN A 311 -19.30 -34.01 -3.86
C GLN A 311 -20.82 -33.97 -3.69
N ASN A 312 -21.34 -32.96 -2.99
CA ASN A 312 -22.76 -32.82 -2.67
C ASN A 312 -23.35 -34.10 -2.06
N LYS A 313 -22.64 -34.71 -1.11
CA LYS A 313 -23.02 -35.96 -0.42
C LYS A 313 -23.18 -37.18 -1.33
N LYS A 314 -22.71 -37.10 -2.58
CA LYS A 314 -22.77 -38.19 -3.57
C LYS A 314 -21.36 -38.56 -4.01
N ARG A 315 -21.13 -39.86 -4.22
CA ARG A 315 -19.91 -40.34 -4.86
C ARG A 315 -19.94 -39.90 -6.32
N GLN A 316 -18.93 -39.17 -6.75
CA GLN A 316 -18.85 -38.66 -8.12
C GLN A 316 -17.92 -39.52 -8.98
N PHE A 317 -16.65 -39.59 -8.57
CA PHE A 317 -15.58 -40.11 -9.41
C PHE A 317 -14.58 -40.94 -8.59
N GLU A 318 -13.90 -41.83 -9.28
CA GLU A 318 -12.81 -42.66 -8.76
C GLU A 318 -11.61 -42.48 -9.68
N TYR A 319 -10.43 -42.29 -9.08
CA TYR A 319 -9.21 -41.92 -9.78
C TYR A 319 -8.08 -42.88 -9.41
N ASP A 320 -7.31 -43.32 -10.41
CA ASP A 320 -6.08 -44.08 -10.21
C ASP A 320 -4.92 -43.12 -9.91
N LEU A 321 -4.45 -43.11 -8.66
CA LEU A 321 -3.34 -42.24 -8.25
C LEU A 321 -1.98 -42.71 -8.80
N GLN A 322 -1.91 -43.87 -9.46
CA GLN A 322 -0.71 -44.31 -10.20
C GLN A 322 -0.63 -43.69 -11.59
N ASN A 323 -1.72 -43.07 -12.06
CA ASN A 323 -1.80 -42.41 -13.36
C ASN A 323 -1.72 -40.88 -13.19
N PRO A 324 -0.67 -40.21 -13.69
CA PRO A 324 -0.53 -38.75 -13.60
C PRO A 324 -1.71 -37.96 -14.19
N HIS A 325 -2.41 -38.51 -15.19
CA HIS A 325 -3.58 -37.87 -15.77
C HIS A 325 -4.78 -37.86 -14.81
N ASP A 326 -4.96 -38.92 -14.04
CA ASP A 326 -6.08 -39.06 -13.09
C ASP A 326 -5.81 -38.28 -11.81
N VAL A 327 -4.56 -38.18 -11.36
CA VAL A 327 -4.16 -37.25 -10.29
C VAL A 327 -4.47 -35.80 -10.68
N ARG A 328 -4.16 -35.41 -11.92
CA ARG A 328 -4.50 -34.08 -12.43
C ARG A 328 -6.01 -33.85 -12.50
N ALA A 329 -6.77 -34.85 -12.93
CA ALA A 329 -8.22 -34.78 -13.00
C ALA A 329 -8.84 -34.64 -11.60
N LEU A 330 -8.41 -35.45 -10.63
CA LEU A 330 -8.80 -35.35 -9.23
C LEU A 330 -8.57 -33.93 -8.68
N LEU A 331 -7.36 -33.39 -8.82
CA LEU A 331 -7.04 -32.05 -8.31
C LEU A 331 -7.89 -30.97 -8.96
N ARG A 332 -8.11 -31.05 -10.28
CA ARG A 332 -9.00 -30.11 -10.98
C ARG A 332 -10.43 -30.22 -10.47
N ASP A 333 -10.98 -31.43 -10.40
CA ASP A 333 -12.39 -31.66 -10.08
C ASP A 333 -12.69 -31.37 -8.61
N PHE A 334 -11.70 -31.54 -7.72
CA PHE A 334 -11.78 -31.16 -6.32
C PHE A 334 -11.67 -29.65 -6.09
N LEU A 335 -10.69 -28.98 -6.71
CA LEU A 335 -10.40 -27.56 -6.51
C LEU A 335 -11.34 -26.64 -7.29
N ALA A 336 -11.93 -27.11 -8.39
CA ALA A 336 -12.91 -26.33 -9.16
C ALA A 336 -14.33 -26.43 -8.59
N TYR A 337 -14.58 -27.36 -7.65
CA TYR A 337 -15.89 -27.54 -7.07
C TYR A 337 -16.15 -26.53 -5.94
N THR A 338 -17.32 -25.89 -6.02
CA THR A 338 -17.85 -25.04 -4.96
C THR A 338 -19.23 -25.56 -4.61
N GLU A 339 -19.50 -25.72 -3.31
CA GLU A 339 -20.83 -26.10 -2.83
C GLU A 339 -21.91 -25.16 -3.38
N PRO A 340 -23.09 -25.66 -3.78
CA PRO A 340 -24.14 -24.83 -4.37
C PRO A 340 -24.52 -23.61 -3.53
N ASP A 341 -24.54 -23.77 -2.20
CA ASP A 341 -24.86 -22.68 -1.27
C ASP A 341 -23.74 -21.62 -1.24
N ILE A 342 -22.47 -22.04 -1.27
CA ILE A 342 -21.31 -21.13 -1.33
C ILE A 342 -21.25 -20.42 -2.69
N ALA A 343 -21.49 -21.14 -3.78
CA ALA A 343 -21.53 -20.56 -5.12
C ALA A 343 -22.67 -19.54 -5.28
N SER A 344 -23.85 -19.87 -4.71
CA SER A 344 -24.98 -18.94 -4.66
C SER A 344 -24.66 -17.70 -3.82
N PHE A 345 -23.96 -17.87 -2.69
CA PHE A 345 -23.49 -16.77 -1.87
C PHE A 345 -22.48 -15.89 -2.61
N GLU A 346 -21.46 -16.48 -3.24
CA GLU A 346 -20.45 -15.73 -4.01
C GLU A 346 -21.09 -14.96 -5.17
N ALA A 347 -22.00 -15.58 -5.93
CA ALA A 347 -22.74 -14.91 -6.99
C ALA A 347 -23.62 -13.78 -6.45
N ALA A 348 -24.32 -14.01 -5.34
CA ALA A 348 -25.15 -13.00 -4.70
C ALA A 348 -24.31 -11.81 -4.21
N VAL A 349 -23.14 -12.04 -3.61
CA VAL A 349 -22.22 -10.98 -3.16
C VAL A 349 -21.73 -10.13 -4.35
N GLN A 350 -21.40 -10.74 -5.49
CA GLN A 350 -20.97 -10.02 -6.69
C GLN A 350 -22.10 -9.16 -7.29
N GLU A 351 -23.32 -9.70 -7.40
CA GLU A 351 -24.50 -8.94 -7.85
C GLU A 351 -24.85 -7.80 -6.89
N PHE A 352 -24.71 -8.06 -5.59
CA PHE A 352 -25.07 -7.11 -4.55
C PHE A 352 -24.08 -5.94 -4.45
N LYS A 353 -22.76 -6.19 -4.59
CA LYS A 353 -21.74 -5.14 -4.57
C LYS A 353 -21.98 -4.04 -5.61
N ALA A 354 -22.48 -4.41 -6.79
CA ALA A 354 -22.88 -3.44 -7.82
C ALA A 354 -24.14 -2.64 -7.46
N SER A 355 -25.04 -3.22 -6.66
CA SER A 355 -26.35 -2.66 -6.32
C SER A 355 -26.34 -1.77 -5.07
N ILE A 356 -25.35 -1.94 -4.17
CA ILE A 356 -25.22 -1.19 -2.90
C ILE A 356 -25.29 0.33 -3.10
N PRO A 357 -24.47 0.95 -3.97
CA PRO A 357 -24.43 2.41 -4.04
C PRO A 357 -25.77 2.99 -4.52
N GLU A 358 -26.46 2.28 -5.42
CA GLU A 358 -27.77 2.70 -5.92
C GLU A 358 -28.86 2.58 -4.84
N LEU A 359 -28.87 1.48 -4.08
CA LEU A 359 -29.84 1.27 -3.01
C LEU A 359 -29.65 2.23 -1.84
N ALA A 360 -28.40 2.45 -1.44
CA ALA A 360 -28.08 3.44 -0.44
C ALA A 360 -28.47 4.84 -0.88
N LYS A 361 -28.21 5.20 -2.15
CA LYS A 361 -28.68 6.47 -2.70
C LYS A 361 -30.21 6.60 -2.64
N LYS A 362 -30.96 5.55 -3.02
CA LYS A 362 -32.43 5.54 -2.91
C LYS A 362 -32.90 5.68 -1.46
N LEU A 363 -32.26 5.01 -0.50
CA LEU A 363 -32.56 5.18 0.93
C LEU A 363 -32.26 6.60 1.41
N SER A 364 -31.14 7.18 1.01
CA SER A 364 -30.80 8.57 1.32
C SER A 364 -31.87 9.54 0.79
N GLU A 365 -32.33 9.34 -0.44
CA GLU A 365 -33.42 10.13 -1.04
C GLU A 365 -34.73 10.01 -0.24
N ILE A 366 -35.09 8.79 0.20
CA ILE A 366 -36.27 8.55 1.05
C ILE A 366 -36.12 9.27 2.40
N ILE A 367 -34.97 9.15 3.05
CA ILE A 367 -34.67 9.79 4.33
C ILE A 367 -34.75 11.32 4.20
N GLU A 368 -34.18 11.90 3.13
CA GLU A 368 -34.26 13.33 2.85
C GLU A 368 -35.69 13.84 2.62
N GLN A 369 -36.53 13.04 1.97
CA GLN A 369 -37.95 13.37 1.78
C GLN A 369 -38.70 13.34 3.11
N GLU A 370 -38.52 12.28 3.91
CA GLU A 370 -39.19 12.11 5.20
C GLU A 370 -38.73 13.15 6.22
N HIS A 371 -37.49 13.65 6.13
CA HIS A 371 -37.00 14.82 6.88
C HIS A 371 -37.83 16.10 6.66
N LYS A 372 -38.54 16.21 5.54
CA LYS A 372 -39.41 17.38 5.23
C LYS A 372 -40.86 17.09 5.57
N LEU A 373 -41.26 15.82 5.51
CA LEU A 373 -42.65 15.42 5.36
C LEU A 373 -43.23 14.65 6.56
N ASN A 374 -42.39 14.10 7.45
CA ASN A 374 -42.82 13.21 8.53
C ASN A 374 -42.35 13.70 9.90
N LYS A 375 -43.27 14.34 10.62
CA LYS A 375 -43.01 14.92 11.95
C LYS A 375 -42.55 13.87 12.98
N ARG A 376 -43.05 12.63 12.90
CA ARG A 376 -42.65 11.55 13.81
C ARG A 376 -41.19 11.15 13.55
N PHE A 377 -40.83 10.96 12.28
CA PHE A 377 -39.46 10.68 11.88
C PHE A 377 -38.51 11.82 12.30
N ILE A 378 -38.86 13.08 12.04
CA ILE A 378 -38.02 14.23 12.42
C ILE A 378 -37.74 14.25 13.93
N ALA A 379 -38.76 14.00 14.78
CA ALA A 379 -38.61 13.98 16.23
C ALA A 379 -37.72 12.80 16.69
N ALA A 380 -37.97 11.60 16.17
CA ALA A 380 -37.16 10.41 16.49
C ALA A 380 -35.70 10.58 16.04
N PHE A 381 -35.48 11.08 14.82
CA PHE A 381 -34.17 11.35 14.27
C PHE A 381 -33.41 12.41 15.08
N HIS A 382 -34.10 13.49 15.47
CA HIS A 382 -33.50 14.52 16.33
C HIS A 382 -33.05 13.93 17.67
N LYS A 383 -33.89 13.11 18.30
CA LYS A 383 -33.52 12.43 19.56
C LYS A 383 -32.28 11.54 19.39
N PHE A 384 -32.23 10.76 18.31
CA PHE A 384 -31.08 9.91 18.01
C PHE A 384 -29.81 10.71 17.64
N THR A 385 -29.97 11.85 16.98
CA THR A 385 -28.87 12.78 16.67
C THR A 385 -28.23 13.30 17.94
N GLU A 386 -29.03 13.73 18.92
CA GLU A 386 -28.51 14.21 20.21
C GLU A 386 -27.82 13.11 21.01
N LEU A 387 -28.29 11.86 20.91
CA LEU A 387 -27.59 10.71 21.49
C LEU A 387 -26.20 10.51 20.88
N CYS A 388 -26.11 10.51 19.54
CA CYS A 388 -24.84 10.34 18.83
C CYS A 388 -23.88 11.50 19.12
N ARG A 389 -24.41 12.73 19.21
CA ARG A 389 -23.61 13.92 19.57
C ARG A 389 -23.01 13.85 20.96
N THR A 390 -23.74 13.24 21.89
CA THR A 390 -23.32 13.10 23.28
C THR A 390 -22.30 11.96 23.46
N SER A 391 -22.45 10.87 22.69
CA SER A 391 -21.67 9.64 22.90
C SER A 391 -20.46 9.50 21.96
N LEU A 392 -20.53 10.04 20.74
CA LEU A 392 -19.53 9.83 19.69
C LEU A 392 -18.83 11.13 19.27
N ASP A 393 -19.61 12.08 18.74
CA ASP A 393 -19.07 13.34 18.20
C ASP A 393 -20.07 14.47 18.33
N PRO A 394 -19.79 15.52 19.14
CA PRO A 394 -20.63 16.71 19.26
C PRO A 394 -20.91 17.39 17.92
N LYS A 395 -20.07 17.16 16.91
CA LYS A 395 -20.16 17.72 15.56
C LYS A 395 -20.59 16.70 14.50
N ILE A 396 -21.04 15.51 14.89
CA ILE A 396 -21.51 14.49 13.94
C ILE A 396 -22.55 15.11 12.98
N SER A 397 -22.32 14.90 11.69
CA SER A 397 -23.18 15.45 10.65
C SER A 397 -24.45 14.60 10.52
N LYS A 398 -25.51 15.19 9.96
CA LYS A 398 -26.75 14.44 9.71
C LYS A 398 -26.53 13.36 8.66
N GLU A 399 -25.64 13.61 7.71
CA GLU A 399 -25.26 12.68 6.65
C GLU A 399 -24.60 11.43 7.25
N THR A 400 -23.66 11.59 8.20
CA THR A 400 -23.08 10.43 8.92
C THR A 400 -24.14 9.63 9.66
N ILE A 401 -25.11 10.29 10.30
CA ILE A 401 -26.21 9.60 10.99
C ILE A 401 -27.12 8.88 9.98
N ASN A 402 -27.42 9.49 8.84
CA ASN A 402 -28.19 8.85 7.76
C ASN A 402 -27.47 7.59 7.27
N GLU A 403 -26.16 7.64 7.13
CA GLU A 403 -25.36 6.47 6.77
C GLU A 403 -25.44 5.37 7.83
N MET A 404 -25.44 5.70 9.13
CA MET A 404 -25.67 4.72 10.20
C MET A 404 -27.05 4.05 10.09
N LEU A 405 -28.10 4.82 9.79
CA LEU A 405 -29.45 4.27 9.55
C LEU A 405 -29.47 3.33 8.35
N ILE A 406 -28.79 3.70 7.26
CA ILE A 406 -28.70 2.88 6.05
C ILE A 406 -27.92 1.60 6.34
N GLN A 407 -26.79 1.69 7.04
CA GLN A 407 -26.01 0.53 7.45
C GLN A 407 -26.86 -0.44 8.27
N HIS A 408 -27.58 0.05 9.29
CA HIS A 408 -28.46 -0.79 10.09
C HIS A 408 -29.57 -1.44 9.25
N LEU A 409 -30.26 -0.66 8.41
CA LEU A 409 -31.32 -1.15 7.53
C LEU A 409 -30.88 -2.29 6.62
N LEU A 410 -29.67 -2.20 6.07
CA LEU A 410 -29.12 -3.21 5.16
C LEU A 410 -28.62 -4.47 5.89
N THR A 411 -28.29 -4.37 7.19
CA THR A 411 -27.55 -5.41 7.92
C THR A 411 -28.33 -6.13 9.00
N GLU A 412 -29.34 -5.51 9.58
CA GLU A 412 -30.12 -6.06 10.69
C GLU A 412 -30.58 -7.51 10.41
N ARG A 413 -31.10 -7.75 9.20
CA ARG A 413 -31.55 -9.09 8.80
C ARG A 413 -30.44 -10.12 8.86
N ILE A 414 -29.24 -9.77 8.41
CA ILE A 414 -28.07 -10.66 8.40
C ILE A 414 -27.72 -11.03 9.84
N PHE A 415 -27.65 -10.05 10.74
CA PHE A 415 -27.36 -10.31 12.16
C PHE A 415 -28.43 -11.19 12.82
N ARG A 416 -29.71 -10.98 12.50
CA ARG A 416 -30.81 -11.79 13.02
C ARG A 416 -30.74 -13.24 12.54
N THR A 417 -30.47 -13.47 11.25
CA THR A 417 -30.60 -14.79 10.63
C THR A 417 -29.33 -15.62 10.71
N VAL A 418 -28.15 -15.04 10.50
CA VAL A 418 -26.85 -15.75 10.56
C VAL A 418 -26.56 -16.25 11.97
N PHE A 419 -26.87 -15.45 13.00
CA PHE A 419 -26.64 -15.83 14.40
C PHE A 419 -27.83 -16.51 15.08
N GLN A 420 -28.91 -16.76 14.35
CA GLN A 420 -30.16 -17.32 14.90
C GLN A 420 -30.67 -16.53 16.12
N ASN A 421 -30.37 -15.23 16.17
CA ASN A 421 -30.68 -14.35 17.28
C ASN A 421 -31.91 -13.50 16.93
N THR A 422 -33.10 -14.09 17.05
CA THR A 422 -34.38 -13.46 16.69
C THR A 422 -34.65 -12.14 17.43
N ASP A 423 -34.04 -11.97 18.61
CA ASP A 423 -34.21 -10.80 19.49
C ASP A 423 -33.03 -9.82 19.44
N PHE A 424 -32.10 -9.95 18.49
CA PHE A 424 -30.89 -9.11 18.41
C PHE A 424 -31.18 -7.61 18.62
N VAL A 425 -32.19 -7.09 17.93
CA VAL A 425 -32.59 -5.67 17.98
C VAL A 425 -33.09 -5.26 19.38
N ASN A 426 -33.76 -6.16 20.09
CA ASN A 426 -34.28 -5.88 21.44
C ASN A 426 -33.19 -6.01 22.51
N ARG A 427 -32.15 -6.80 22.26
CA ARG A 427 -31.05 -7.05 23.20
C ARG A 427 -29.94 -6.01 23.10
N ASN A 428 -29.69 -5.46 21.92
CA ASN A 428 -28.66 -4.45 21.71
C ASN A 428 -29.23 -3.04 21.86
N VAL A 429 -28.69 -2.28 22.83
CA VAL A 429 -29.16 -0.94 23.21
C VAL A 429 -29.17 0.03 22.02
N ILE A 430 -28.12 0.01 21.19
CA ILE A 430 -28.00 0.92 20.05
C ILE A 430 -28.90 0.50 18.89
N ALA A 431 -28.99 -0.81 18.62
CA ALA A 431 -29.93 -1.34 17.61
C ALA A 431 -31.38 -0.97 17.94
N ALA A 432 -31.78 -1.06 19.21
CA ALA A 432 -33.11 -0.67 19.68
C ALA A 432 -33.41 0.82 19.41
N GLU A 433 -32.44 1.72 19.63
CA GLU A 433 -32.60 3.16 19.36
C GLU A 433 -32.71 3.46 17.86
N ILE A 434 -31.88 2.83 17.02
CA ILE A 434 -31.97 2.98 15.57
C ILE A 434 -33.31 2.45 15.06
N GLU A 435 -33.79 1.34 15.59
CA GLU A 435 -35.08 0.76 15.19
C GLU A 435 -36.25 1.70 15.52
N LYS A 436 -36.21 2.46 16.63
CA LYS A 436 -37.22 3.50 16.92
C LYS A 436 -37.27 4.57 15.82
N VAL A 437 -36.11 4.97 15.29
CA VAL A 437 -36.02 5.94 14.19
C VAL A 437 -36.58 5.34 12.89
N ILE A 438 -36.26 4.08 12.58
CA ILE A 438 -36.75 3.45 11.37
C ILE A 438 -38.25 3.16 11.43
N GLN A 439 -38.79 2.78 12.59
CA GLN A 439 -40.25 2.64 12.77
C GLN A 439 -40.96 3.98 12.53
N ALA A 440 -40.36 5.10 12.96
CA ALA A 440 -40.88 6.42 12.68
C ALA A 440 -40.79 6.78 11.18
N LEU A 441 -39.71 6.37 10.50
CA LEU A 441 -39.56 6.48 9.03
C LEU A 441 -40.65 5.70 8.30
N ALA A 442 -40.94 4.48 8.74
CA ALA A 442 -41.95 3.59 8.15
C ALA A 442 -43.40 3.99 8.45
N SER A 443 -43.63 4.98 9.31
CA SER A 443 -44.97 5.35 9.77
C SER A 443 -45.86 6.05 8.73
N ARG A 444 -45.31 6.40 7.55
CA ARG A 444 -46.03 7.10 6.47
C ARG A 444 -46.03 6.33 5.16
N SER A 445 -44.90 6.34 4.44
CA SER A 445 -44.83 5.88 3.04
C SER A 445 -43.81 4.75 2.82
N PHE A 446 -42.79 4.67 3.68
CA PHE A 446 -41.72 3.69 3.55
C PHE A 446 -42.13 2.33 4.12
N ASN A 447 -42.04 1.27 3.30
CA ASN A 447 -42.19 -0.10 3.75
C ASN A 447 -40.85 -0.83 3.62
N ARG A 448 -40.24 -1.20 4.76
CA ARG A 448 -38.94 -1.89 4.81
C ARG A 448 -38.95 -3.19 4.00
N HIS A 449 -40.00 -4.00 4.15
CA HIS A 449 -40.08 -5.30 3.50
C HIS A 449 -40.20 -5.17 1.97
N GLU A 450 -41.01 -4.22 1.50
CA GLU A 450 -41.15 -3.95 0.08
C GLU A 450 -39.86 -3.38 -0.53
N PHE A 451 -39.20 -2.46 0.17
CA PHE A 451 -37.94 -1.86 -0.28
C PHE A 451 -36.81 -2.89 -0.39
N LEU A 452 -36.68 -3.77 0.61
CA LEU A 452 -35.64 -4.80 0.64
C LEU A 452 -36.00 -6.05 -0.18
N LYS A 453 -37.18 -6.10 -0.82
CA LYS A 453 -37.62 -7.26 -1.60
C LYS A 453 -36.69 -7.59 -2.77
N SER A 454 -36.12 -6.57 -3.42
CA SER A 454 -35.10 -6.78 -4.46
C SER A 454 -33.84 -7.46 -3.93
N LEU A 455 -33.60 -7.38 -2.62
CA LEU A 455 -32.46 -7.98 -1.93
C LEU A 455 -32.78 -9.36 -1.33
N ASP A 456 -34.02 -9.85 -1.44
CA ASP A 456 -34.41 -11.14 -0.85
C ASP A 456 -33.55 -12.29 -1.38
N ARG A 457 -33.30 -12.32 -2.70
CA ARG A 457 -32.43 -13.34 -3.31
C ARG A 457 -31.05 -13.37 -2.66
N PHE A 458 -30.54 -12.19 -2.32
CA PHE A 458 -29.24 -12.03 -1.66
C PHE A 458 -29.29 -12.51 -0.20
N TYR A 459 -30.27 -12.04 0.57
CA TYR A 459 -30.42 -12.48 1.96
C TYR A 459 -30.61 -13.99 2.06
N VAL A 460 -31.39 -14.58 1.15
CA VAL A 460 -31.61 -16.03 1.08
C VAL A 460 -30.31 -16.77 0.77
N ALA A 461 -29.45 -16.25 -0.10
CA ALA A 461 -28.16 -16.87 -0.39
C ALA A 461 -27.21 -16.83 0.81
N ILE A 462 -27.15 -15.70 1.55
CA ILE A 462 -26.40 -15.61 2.81
C ILE A 462 -26.96 -16.58 3.85
N GLU A 463 -28.28 -16.59 4.03
CA GLU A 463 -28.97 -17.46 4.98
C GLU A 463 -28.75 -18.94 4.66
N ALA A 464 -28.75 -19.32 3.37
CA ALA A 464 -28.46 -20.67 2.91
C ALA A 464 -27.00 -21.07 3.19
N ALA A 465 -26.04 -20.19 2.87
CA ALA A 465 -24.64 -20.43 3.17
C ALA A 465 -24.38 -20.53 4.68
N ALA A 466 -25.05 -19.69 5.49
CA ALA A 466 -24.93 -19.71 6.94
C ALA A 466 -25.59 -20.94 7.60
N LYS A 467 -26.63 -21.53 6.99
CA LYS A 467 -27.32 -22.73 7.52
C LYS A 467 -26.41 -23.96 7.63
N GLY A 468 -25.38 -24.05 6.79
CA GLY A 468 -24.38 -25.12 6.84
C GLY A 468 -23.32 -24.92 7.92
N ILE A 469 -23.35 -23.79 8.63
CA ILE A 469 -22.35 -23.43 9.65
C ILE A 469 -22.88 -23.80 11.04
N GLU A 470 -22.35 -24.90 11.57
CA GLU A 470 -22.71 -25.42 12.88
C GLU A 470 -21.96 -24.65 13.99
N SER A 471 -20.67 -24.38 13.80
CA SER A 471 -19.81 -23.76 14.81
C SER A 471 -19.92 -22.24 14.88
N TRP A 472 -19.83 -21.70 16.10
CA TRP A 472 -19.83 -20.25 16.28
C TRP A 472 -18.62 -19.55 15.67
N SER A 473 -17.43 -20.13 15.85
CA SER A 473 -16.19 -19.58 15.29
C SER A 473 -16.27 -19.42 13.76
N GLU A 474 -16.91 -20.36 13.07
CA GLU A 474 -17.12 -20.26 11.62
C GLU A 474 -18.22 -19.27 11.26
N ARG A 475 -19.26 -19.08 12.09
CA ARG A 475 -20.26 -18.01 11.89
C ARG A 475 -19.62 -16.64 12.01
N GLN A 476 -18.70 -16.47 12.96
CA GLN A 476 -17.93 -15.25 13.14
C GLN A 476 -17.02 -14.98 11.93
N SER A 477 -16.27 -15.99 11.49
CA SER A 477 -15.40 -15.92 10.31
C SER A 477 -16.20 -15.59 9.03
N PHE A 478 -17.36 -16.24 8.86
CA PHE A 478 -18.30 -15.95 7.79
C PHE A 478 -18.85 -14.52 7.86
N LEU A 479 -19.22 -14.02 9.04
CA LEU A 479 -19.68 -12.65 9.19
C LEU A 479 -18.58 -11.63 8.88
N ASN A 480 -17.35 -11.86 9.35
CA ASN A 480 -16.20 -11.01 9.02
C ASN A 480 -15.98 -10.97 7.50
N THR A 481 -16.12 -12.10 6.83
CA THR A 481 -16.05 -12.20 5.36
C THR A 481 -17.16 -11.41 4.68
N VAL A 482 -18.40 -11.56 5.15
CA VAL A 482 -19.53 -10.76 4.68
C VAL A 482 -19.21 -9.29 4.89
N TYR A 483 -18.68 -8.90 6.05
CA TYR A 483 -18.34 -7.53 6.37
C TYR A 483 -17.27 -6.95 5.44
N GLU A 484 -16.13 -7.64 5.29
CA GLU A 484 -15.01 -7.20 4.45
C GLU A 484 -15.41 -7.07 2.99
N ARG A 485 -16.12 -8.07 2.43
CA ARG A 485 -16.52 -8.05 1.02
C ARG A 485 -17.63 -7.03 0.72
N PHE A 486 -18.43 -6.66 1.71
CA PHE A 486 -19.66 -5.88 1.53
C PHE A 486 -19.51 -4.40 1.92
N PHE A 487 -18.92 -4.08 3.08
CA PHE A 487 -18.90 -2.70 3.58
C PHE A 487 -17.71 -1.89 3.11
N GLN A 488 -16.59 -2.53 2.78
CA GLN A 488 -15.46 -1.81 2.19
C GLN A 488 -15.92 -1.09 0.92
N GLY A 489 -16.75 -1.71 0.06
CA GLY A 489 -17.28 -1.04 -1.14
C GLY A 489 -18.38 0.02 -0.90
N TYR A 490 -18.98 0.09 0.29
CA TYR A 490 -20.06 1.05 0.60
C TYR A 490 -19.54 2.35 1.21
N ALA A 491 -18.53 2.26 2.09
CA ALA A 491 -18.05 3.39 2.87
C ALA A 491 -16.51 3.43 2.91
N GLU A 492 -15.84 3.26 1.76
CA GLU A 492 -14.37 3.33 1.63
C GLU A 492 -13.80 4.54 2.38
N LYS A 493 -14.43 5.72 2.23
CA LYS A 493 -14.00 6.94 2.91
C LYS A 493 -14.06 6.84 4.45
N GLN A 494 -15.10 6.25 5.03
CA GLN A 494 -15.20 6.12 6.49
C GLN A 494 -14.29 5.01 7.04
N ALA A 495 -14.17 3.91 6.30
CA ALA A 495 -13.26 2.81 6.62
C ALA A 495 -11.79 3.28 6.59
N ASP A 496 -11.42 4.10 5.60
CA ASP A 496 -10.10 4.73 5.50
C ASP A 496 -9.86 5.76 6.62
N THR A 497 -10.86 6.58 6.97
CA THR A 497 -10.72 7.58 8.05
C THR A 497 -10.52 6.92 9.42
N HIS A 498 -11.19 5.80 9.69
CA HIS A 498 -11.15 5.11 10.99
C HIS A 498 -10.14 3.94 11.03
N GLY A 499 -9.55 3.55 9.89
CA GLY A 499 -8.44 2.61 9.81
C GLY A 499 -8.79 1.20 10.29
N ILE A 500 -9.92 0.64 9.84
CA ILE A 500 -10.41 -0.67 10.31
C ILE A 500 -9.48 -1.79 9.85
N VAL A 501 -8.89 -2.49 10.82
CA VAL A 501 -7.99 -3.61 10.56
C VAL A 501 -8.32 -4.76 11.52
N TYR A 502 -8.66 -5.93 10.98
CA TYR A 502 -8.83 -7.13 11.80
C TYR A 502 -7.49 -7.55 12.41
N THR A 503 -7.49 -7.80 13.72
CA THR A 503 -6.27 -8.18 14.44
C THR A 503 -6.08 -9.70 14.38
N PRO A 504 -4.98 -10.21 13.78
CA PRO A 504 -4.70 -11.64 13.75
C PRO A 504 -4.73 -12.28 15.14
N GLN A 505 -5.28 -13.49 15.22
CA GLN A 505 -5.51 -14.20 16.49
C GLN A 505 -4.20 -14.44 17.26
N GLU A 506 -3.10 -14.73 16.56
CA GLU A 506 -1.79 -14.97 17.17
C GLU A 506 -1.26 -13.73 17.90
N ILE A 507 -1.60 -12.52 17.42
CA ILE A 507 -1.24 -11.26 18.09
C ILE A 507 -2.09 -11.09 19.36
N VAL A 508 -3.40 -11.32 19.26
CA VAL A 508 -4.33 -11.22 20.39
C VAL A 508 -3.90 -12.19 21.50
N ASP A 509 -3.64 -13.46 21.14
CA ASP A 509 -3.20 -14.48 22.07
C ASP A 509 -1.89 -14.14 22.77
N PHE A 510 -0.89 -13.69 22.00
CA PHE A 510 0.41 -13.29 22.53
C PHE A 510 0.28 -12.12 23.50
N MET A 511 -0.50 -11.09 23.14
CA MET A 511 -0.70 -9.90 23.97
C MET A 511 -1.44 -10.25 25.27
N CYS A 512 -2.56 -10.97 25.20
CA CYS A 512 -3.31 -11.36 26.40
C CYS A 512 -2.52 -12.29 27.32
N ALA A 513 -1.76 -13.25 26.77
CA ALA A 513 -0.87 -14.11 27.56
C ALA A 513 0.27 -13.31 28.22
N SER A 514 0.84 -12.33 27.49
CA SER A 514 1.86 -11.44 28.01
C SER A 514 1.35 -10.53 29.14
N VAL A 515 0.11 -10.05 29.04
CA VAL A 515 -0.53 -9.28 30.12
C VAL A 515 -0.70 -10.13 31.37
N GLU A 516 -1.21 -11.36 31.23
CA GLU A 516 -1.33 -12.29 32.37
C GLU A 516 0.04 -12.54 33.03
N GLU A 517 1.07 -12.79 32.22
CA GLU A 517 2.44 -13.00 32.70
C GLU A 517 2.95 -11.79 33.51
N VAL A 518 2.74 -10.57 33.01
CA VAL A 518 3.15 -9.35 33.71
C VAL A 518 2.36 -9.15 35.00
N LEU A 519 1.04 -9.39 35.00
CA LEU A 519 0.21 -9.29 36.21
C LEU A 519 0.72 -10.24 37.31
N GLN A 520 1.09 -11.46 36.93
CA GLN A 520 1.62 -12.44 37.88
C GLN A 520 3.00 -12.04 38.39
N LYS A 521 3.94 -11.68 37.50
CA LYS A 521 5.34 -11.41 37.86
C LYS A 521 5.54 -10.07 38.58
N GLU A 522 4.89 -9.02 38.12
CA GLU A 522 5.17 -7.65 38.56
C GLU A 522 4.15 -7.16 39.61
N PHE A 523 2.91 -7.67 39.59
CA PHE A 523 1.83 -7.24 40.48
C PHE A 523 1.31 -8.33 41.43
N SER A 524 1.79 -9.57 41.31
CA SER A 524 1.29 -10.73 42.09
C SER A 524 -0.23 -10.91 42.01
N THR A 525 -0.82 -10.67 40.84
CA THR A 525 -2.26 -10.81 40.56
C THR A 525 -2.48 -11.52 39.22
N SER A 526 -3.74 -11.69 38.79
CA SER A 526 -4.12 -12.32 37.52
C SER A 526 -5.26 -11.54 36.86
N ILE A 527 -5.41 -11.67 35.53
CA ILE A 527 -6.60 -11.18 34.79
C ILE A 527 -7.91 -11.69 35.40
N SER A 528 -7.87 -12.83 36.09
CA SER A 528 -9.04 -13.47 36.66
C SER A 528 -9.44 -12.92 38.02
N GLU A 529 -8.55 -12.20 38.71
CA GLU A 529 -8.79 -11.68 40.05
C GLU A 529 -9.79 -10.51 40.02
N PRO A 530 -10.78 -10.49 40.95
CA PRO A 530 -11.68 -9.34 41.13
C PRO A 530 -10.91 -8.05 41.41
N GLY A 531 -11.34 -6.95 40.80
CA GLY A 531 -10.70 -5.64 40.96
C GLY A 531 -9.54 -5.35 39.98
N VAL A 532 -9.06 -6.35 39.23
CA VAL A 532 -8.18 -6.12 38.07
C VAL A 532 -9.03 -5.66 36.88
N GLN A 533 -9.31 -4.36 36.81
CA GLN A 533 -10.20 -3.82 35.78
C GLN A 533 -9.45 -3.57 34.46
N ILE A 534 -9.99 -4.11 33.37
CA ILE A 534 -9.37 -4.16 32.03
C ILE A 534 -10.25 -3.39 31.04
N LEU A 535 -9.62 -2.53 30.24
CA LEU A 535 -10.28 -1.74 29.21
C LEU A 535 -9.63 -1.93 27.85
N ASP A 536 -10.43 -2.27 26.85
CA ASP A 536 -10.08 -2.13 25.43
C ASP A 536 -10.70 -0.85 24.83
N PRO A 537 -9.91 0.22 24.62
CA PRO A 537 -10.43 1.51 24.19
C PRO A 537 -10.81 1.58 22.70
N ALA A 538 -10.52 0.55 21.91
CA ALA A 538 -10.80 0.47 20.48
C ALA A 538 -10.99 -1.00 20.08
N THR A 539 -12.10 -1.58 20.51
CA THR A 539 -12.31 -3.04 20.56
C THR A 539 -12.46 -3.68 19.17
N GLY A 540 -12.85 -2.90 18.15
CA GLY A 540 -13.17 -3.42 16.83
C GLY A 540 -14.26 -4.49 16.91
N THR A 541 -13.88 -5.73 16.60
CA THR A 541 -14.77 -6.91 16.64
C THR A 541 -14.80 -7.63 18.00
N GLY A 542 -14.18 -7.07 19.05
CA GLY A 542 -14.18 -7.61 20.41
C GLY A 542 -13.11 -8.67 20.70
N SER A 543 -12.12 -8.84 19.81
CA SER A 543 -11.20 -9.98 19.82
C SER A 543 -10.40 -10.10 21.13
N PHE A 544 -9.92 -8.99 21.70
CA PHE A 544 -9.21 -9.00 22.99
C PHE A 544 -10.12 -9.41 24.16
N ILE A 545 -11.34 -8.88 24.22
CA ILE A 545 -12.30 -9.21 25.30
C ILE A 545 -12.71 -10.68 25.24
N VAL A 546 -13.01 -11.20 24.05
CA VAL A 546 -13.30 -12.64 23.83
C VAL A 546 -12.15 -13.49 24.34
N ASN A 547 -10.91 -13.11 24.00
CA ASN A 547 -9.72 -13.84 24.39
C ASN A 547 -9.46 -13.84 25.91
N LEU A 548 -9.78 -12.72 26.59
CA LEU A 548 -9.73 -12.60 28.05
C LEU A 548 -10.80 -13.47 28.71
N ILE A 549 -12.03 -13.44 28.22
CA ILE A 549 -13.11 -14.33 28.72
C ILE A 549 -12.68 -15.78 28.62
N HIS A 550 -12.04 -16.18 27.52
CA HIS A 550 -11.53 -17.53 27.33
C HIS A 550 -10.51 -17.95 28.41
N ARG A 551 -9.73 -17.01 28.96
CA ARG A 551 -8.71 -17.28 29.98
C ARG A 551 -9.23 -17.24 31.42
N ILE A 552 -10.30 -16.49 31.69
CA ILE A 552 -10.87 -16.35 33.04
C ILE A 552 -11.69 -17.60 33.42
N PRO A 553 -11.45 -18.26 34.57
CA PRO A 553 -12.18 -19.47 34.93
C PRO A 553 -13.67 -19.17 35.25
N PRO A 554 -14.61 -20.12 35.00
CA PRO A 554 -16.05 -19.87 35.12
C PRO A 554 -16.52 -19.30 36.47
N HIS A 555 -15.90 -19.73 37.58
CA HIS A 555 -16.27 -19.28 38.92
C HIS A 555 -15.94 -17.81 39.21
N GLN A 556 -14.99 -17.21 38.49
CA GLN A 556 -14.65 -15.79 38.56
C GLN A 556 -15.27 -14.98 37.41
N LEU A 557 -15.55 -15.64 36.27
CA LEU A 557 -16.01 -14.99 35.04
C LEU A 557 -17.27 -14.15 35.24
N LYS A 558 -18.26 -14.63 36.00
CA LYS A 558 -19.50 -13.87 36.24
C LYS A 558 -19.23 -12.49 36.83
N HIS A 559 -18.36 -12.39 37.83
CA HIS A 559 -17.98 -11.09 38.41
C HIS A 559 -17.20 -10.25 37.39
N LYS A 560 -16.18 -10.83 36.75
CA LYS A 560 -15.32 -10.12 35.78
C LYS A 560 -16.13 -9.52 34.64
N TYR A 561 -17.03 -10.31 34.08
CA TYR A 561 -17.87 -9.96 32.93
C TYR A 561 -18.80 -8.78 33.22
N HIS A 562 -19.37 -8.69 34.42
CA HIS A 562 -20.30 -7.62 34.79
C HIS A 562 -19.63 -6.37 35.37
N HIS A 563 -18.44 -6.49 35.96
CA HIS A 563 -17.86 -5.42 36.78
C HIS A 563 -16.45 -4.96 36.38
N ASP A 564 -15.65 -5.81 35.73
CA ASP A 564 -14.22 -5.54 35.55
C ASP A 564 -13.75 -5.52 34.08
N LEU A 565 -14.57 -5.96 33.13
CA LEU A 565 -14.25 -5.92 31.70
C LEU A 565 -15.01 -4.80 31.01
N PHE A 566 -14.28 -3.96 30.29
CA PHE A 566 -14.83 -2.81 29.56
C PHE A 566 -14.26 -2.73 28.15
N CYS A 567 -15.05 -2.25 27.18
CA CYS A 567 -14.52 -1.94 25.86
C CYS A 567 -15.35 -0.91 25.09
N ASN A 568 -14.69 -0.14 24.23
CA ASN A 568 -15.30 0.96 23.48
C ASN A 568 -15.19 0.73 21.97
N GLU A 569 -16.22 1.16 21.24
CA GLU A 569 -16.22 1.19 19.79
C GLU A 569 -17.00 2.40 19.26
N ILE A 570 -16.44 3.07 18.25
CA ILE A 570 -17.03 4.26 17.63
C ILE A 570 -17.87 3.90 16.39
N MET A 571 -17.58 2.76 15.76
CA MET A 571 -18.24 2.32 14.54
C MET A 571 -19.38 1.34 14.81
N LEU A 572 -20.54 1.59 14.18
CA LEU A 572 -21.77 0.86 14.46
C LEU A 572 -21.65 -0.66 14.20
N LEU A 573 -21.09 -1.04 13.05
CA LEU A 573 -21.00 -2.44 12.66
C LEU A 573 -19.98 -3.22 13.52
N PRO A 574 -18.72 -2.76 13.69
CA PRO A 574 -17.81 -3.38 14.66
C PRO A 574 -18.41 -3.50 16.06
N TYR A 575 -19.14 -2.49 16.54
CA TYR A 575 -19.83 -2.55 17.84
C TYR A 575 -20.85 -3.72 17.93
N TYR A 576 -21.66 -3.94 16.90
CA TYR A 576 -22.58 -5.09 16.85
C TYR A 576 -21.85 -6.42 16.86
N ILE A 577 -20.76 -6.53 16.09
CA ILE A 577 -19.94 -7.74 16.02
C ILE A 577 -19.30 -8.04 17.37
N ALA A 578 -18.74 -7.02 18.03
CA ALA A 578 -18.13 -7.16 19.35
C ALA A 578 -19.13 -7.61 20.41
N SER A 579 -20.31 -6.96 20.49
CA SER A 579 -21.38 -7.34 21.42
C SER A 579 -21.77 -8.80 21.25
N LEU A 580 -22.01 -9.25 20.01
CA LEU A 580 -22.38 -10.64 19.73
C LEU A 580 -21.27 -11.65 20.10
N ASN A 581 -20.03 -11.36 19.72
CA ASN A 581 -18.91 -12.28 19.98
C ASN A 581 -18.66 -12.44 21.48
N ILE A 582 -18.68 -11.33 22.22
CA ILE A 582 -18.43 -11.32 23.66
C ILE A 582 -19.54 -12.05 24.42
N GLU A 583 -20.81 -11.75 24.10
CA GLU A 583 -21.97 -12.39 24.75
C GLU A 583 -22.05 -13.89 24.47
N HIS A 584 -21.69 -14.30 23.25
CA HIS A 584 -21.67 -15.71 22.91
C HIS A 584 -20.56 -16.47 23.63
N GLU A 585 -19.34 -15.92 23.70
CA GLU A 585 -18.24 -16.58 24.42
C GLU A 585 -18.59 -16.75 25.91
N TYR A 586 -19.26 -15.76 26.51
CA TYR A 586 -19.79 -15.90 27.87
C TYR A 586 -20.84 -17.02 27.96
N TYR A 587 -21.79 -17.07 27.03
CA TYR A 587 -22.81 -18.12 26.97
C TYR A 587 -22.20 -19.53 26.86
N VAL A 588 -21.23 -19.74 25.97
CA VAL A 588 -20.54 -21.02 25.80
C VAL A 588 -19.87 -21.45 27.10
N LYS A 589 -19.25 -20.50 27.81
CA LYS A 589 -18.46 -20.78 29.00
C LYS A 589 -19.28 -20.95 30.27
N MET A 590 -20.41 -20.26 30.38
CA MET A 590 -21.27 -20.26 31.57
C MET A 590 -22.52 -21.13 31.43
N GLY A 591 -22.92 -21.47 30.20
CA GLY A 591 -24.17 -22.18 29.91
C GLY A 591 -25.43 -21.33 30.10
N GLU A 592 -25.29 -20.06 30.47
CA GLU A 592 -26.36 -19.08 30.64
C GLU A 592 -26.06 -17.83 29.82
N TYR A 593 -27.11 -17.23 29.23
CA TYR A 593 -26.97 -15.99 28.50
C TYR A 593 -26.91 -14.81 29.47
N GLY A 594 -26.01 -13.86 29.21
CA GLY A 594 -25.95 -12.57 29.92
C GLY A 594 -25.50 -11.45 28.97
N PRO A 595 -26.22 -10.31 28.91
CA PRO A 595 -25.81 -9.19 28.07
C PRO A 595 -24.47 -8.62 28.55
N PHE A 596 -23.59 -8.24 27.61
CA PHE A 596 -22.33 -7.61 28.00
C PHE A 596 -22.56 -6.12 28.25
N GLU A 597 -22.61 -5.74 29.52
CA GLU A 597 -22.80 -4.33 29.89
C GLU A 597 -21.50 -3.51 29.89
N GLY A 598 -20.35 -4.15 29.69
CA GLY A 598 -19.05 -3.49 29.61
C GLY A 598 -18.74 -2.85 28.25
N ILE A 599 -19.54 -3.11 27.21
CA ILE A 599 -19.36 -2.50 25.89
C ILE A 599 -20.09 -1.16 25.77
N CYS A 600 -19.34 -0.13 25.39
CA CYS A 600 -19.81 1.24 25.15
C CYS A 600 -19.74 1.59 23.66
N PHE A 601 -20.82 2.16 23.13
CA PHE A 601 -20.78 2.81 21.82
C PHE A 601 -20.35 4.26 22.00
N ALA A 602 -19.03 4.50 21.90
CA ALA A 602 -18.42 5.76 22.30
C ALA A 602 -17.09 6.04 21.58
N ASP A 603 -16.76 7.32 21.41
CA ASP A 603 -15.41 7.75 21.04
C ASP A 603 -14.55 7.94 22.30
N THR A 604 -13.62 7.03 22.54
CA THR A 604 -12.74 7.05 23.71
C THR A 604 -11.99 8.38 23.91
N LEU A 605 -11.53 9.02 22.83
CA LEU A 605 -10.79 10.27 22.93
C LEU A 605 -11.71 11.45 23.24
N GLU A 606 -12.95 11.44 22.73
CA GLU A 606 -13.97 12.46 23.04
C GLU A 606 -14.48 12.32 24.48
N LEU A 607 -14.62 11.10 25.00
CA LEU A 607 -15.03 10.87 26.40
C LEU A 607 -14.12 11.57 27.42
N ALA A 608 -12.87 11.85 27.06
CA ALA A 608 -11.91 12.57 27.88
C ALA A 608 -12.10 14.09 27.92
N GLU A 609 -12.91 14.68 27.02
CA GLU A 609 -13.11 16.14 26.88
C GLU A 609 -14.02 16.76 27.97
N GLY A 610 -14.59 15.95 28.88
CA GLY A 610 -15.23 16.41 30.11
C GLY A 610 -16.57 17.15 29.96
N GLN A 611 -17.17 17.24 28.77
CA GLN A 611 -18.49 17.88 28.60
C GLN A 611 -19.63 16.96 29.04
N GLN A 612 -20.35 17.38 30.07
CA GLN A 612 -21.65 16.82 30.45
C GLN A 612 -22.77 17.50 29.65
N LEU A 613 -23.51 16.71 28.87
CA LEU A 613 -24.88 17.03 28.44
C LEU A 613 -25.85 16.08 29.17
N PRO A 614 -27.08 16.51 29.50
CA PRO A 614 -28.05 15.67 30.18
C PRO A 614 -28.51 14.51 29.27
N LEU A 615 -28.61 13.33 29.88
CA LEU A 615 -28.67 12.02 29.24
C LEU A 615 -30.02 11.72 28.62
N PHE A 616 -30.06 11.38 27.33
CA PHE A 616 -31.31 11.05 26.62
C PHE A 616 -31.42 9.59 26.15
N VAL A 617 -30.49 8.72 26.59
CA VAL A 617 -30.65 7.25 26.72
C VAL A 617 -29.96 6.82 28.01
N GLU A 618 -30.72 6.28 28.97
CA GLU A 618 -30.20 5.84 30.28
C GLU A 618 -29.10 4.78 30.10
N GLU A 619 -29.39 3.69 29.39
CA GLU A 619 -28.54 2.50 29.44
C GLU A 619 -27.12 2.67 28.84
N ASN A 620 -26.94 3.13 27.59
CA ASN A 620 -25.57 3.29 27.04
C ASN A 620 -24.77 4.33 27.83
N THR A 621 -25.45 5.37 28.34
CA THR A 621 -24.74 6.37 29.13
C THR A 621 -24.37 5.87 30.52
N GLU A 622 -25.21 5.07 31.15
CA GLU A 622 -24.87 4.37 32.39
C GLU A 622 -23.65 3.48 32.21
N ARG A 623 -23.55 2.76 31.07
CA ARG A 623 -22.35 1.96 30.73
C ARG A 623 -21.09 2.84 30.65
N VAL A 624 -21.16 3.95 29.92
CA VAL A 624 -20.05 4.91 29.80
C VAL A 624 -19.68 5.52 31.15
N GLN A 625 -20.66 5.87 31.98
CA GLN A 625 -20.41 6.45 33.30
C GLN A 625 -19.73 5.43 34.22
N ARG A 626 -20.19 4.17 34.21
CA ARG A 626 -19.59 3.06 34.96
C ARG A 626 -18.15 2.81 34.54
N GLU A 627 -17.88 2.81 33.23
CA GLU A 627 -16.52 2.71 32.69
C GLU A 627 -15.64 3.88 33.15
N LYS A 628 -16.15 5.12 33.13
CA LYS A 628 -15.39 6.30 33.60
C LYS A 628 -15.02 6.20 35.08
N GLU A 629 -15.90 5.68 35.91
CA GLU A 629 -15.69 5.49 37.36
C GLU A 629 -14.74 4.33 37.67
N ALA A 630 -14.63 3.36 36.75
CA ALA A 630 -13.75 2.20 36.88
C ALA A 630 -12.29 2.60 37.13
N GLN A 631 -11.67 1.92 38.09
CA GLN A 631 -10.26 2.02 38.44
C GLN A 631 -9.43 1.11 37.52
N ILE A 632 -9.39 1.46 36.23
CA ILE A 632 -8.67 0.69 35.21
C ILE A 632 -7.19 0.50 35.59
N MET A 633 -6.76 -0.77 35.61
CA MET A 633 -5.40 -1.22 35.87
C MET A 633 -4.70 -1.67 34.58
N VAL A 634 -5.45 -2.23 33.63
CA VAL A 634 -4.93 -2.72 32.35
C VAL A 634 -5.64 -2.03 31.20
N VAL A 635 -4.88 -1.40 30.31
CA VAL A 635 -5.37 -0.94 29.01
C VAL A 635 -4.73 -1.80 27.93
N ILE A 636 -5.54 -2.47 27.10
CA ILE A 636 -5.07 -3.39 26.04
C ILE A 636 -5.81 -3.08 24.73
N GLY A 637 -5.19 -3.28 23.57
CA GLY A 637 -5.93 -3.18 22.30
C GLY A 637 -5.09 -2.88 21.06
N ASN A 638 -5.78 -2.57 19.97
CA ASN A 638 -5.20 -2.14 18.69
C ASN A 638 -5.77 -0.77 18.30
N PRO A 639 -5.17 0.35 18.76
CA PRO A 639 -5.66 1.69 18.43
C PRO A 639 -5.49 2.01 16.94
N PRO A 640 -6.33 2.87 16.34
CA PRO A 640 -6.26 3.23 14.93
C PRO A 640 -4.96 3.98 14.56
N TYR A 641 -4.53 3.84 13.31
CA TYR A 641 -3.35 4.53 12.75
C TYR A 641 -3.77 5.47 11.61
N ASN A 642 -3.68 6.78 11.83
CA ASN A 642 -3.94 7.75 10.77
C ASN A 642 -3.24 9.06 11.11
N ALA A 643 -2.15 9.37 10.41
CA ALA A 643 -1.32 10.52 10.74
C ALA A 643 -1.78 11.81 10.03
N TRP A 644 -2.21 11.72 8.77
CA TRP A 644 -2.72 12.84 7.95
C TRP A 644 -3.28 12.36 6.61
N GLN A 645 -4.12 13.20 5.99
CA GLN A 645 -4.55 13.05 4.59
C GLN A 645 -3.38 13.29 3.61
N GLU A 646 -3.33 12.56 2.49
CA GLU A 646 -2.28 12.71 1.48
C GLU A 646 -2.48 13.94 0.59
N ASN A 647 -3.73 14.27 0.23
CA ASN A 647 -4.07 15.45 -0.57
C ASN A 647 -5.05 16.37 0.18
N GLU A 648 -4.75 17.66 0.21
CA GLU A 648 -5.62 18.67 0.83
C GLU A 648 -7.00 18.76 0.16
N ASN A 649 -7.09 18.37 -1.12
CA ASN A 649 -8.35 18.33 -1.86
C ASN A 649 -9.28 17.19 -1.43
N ASP A 650 -8.78 16.19 -0.68
CA ASP A 650 -9.63 15.09 -0.17
C ASP A 650 -10.54 15.57 0.96
N ASN A 651 -10.18 16.69 1.61
CA ASN A 651 -10.92 17.30 2.72
C ASN A 651 -11.28 16.32 3.85
N ASN A 652 -10.37 15.38 4.13
CA ASN A 652 -10.50 14.31 5.11
C ASN A 652 -9.47 14.47 6.25
N LYS A 653 -9.46 15.66 6.89
CA LYS A 653 -8.51 15.95 7.97
C LYS A 653 -8.85 15.15 9.22
N ASN A 654 -7.81 14.68 9.91
CA ASN A 654 -7.95 14.06 11.23
C ASN A 654 -8.77 14.93 12.18
N ARG A 655 -9.64 14.26 12.94
CA ARG A 655 -10.42 14.90 13.99
C ARG A 655 -9.49 15.48 15.07
N ARG A 656 -9.86 16.68 15.55
CA ARG A 656 -9.19 17.34 16.67
C ARG A 656 -9.90 17.01 17.97
N TYR A 657 -9.11 16.74 18.99
CA TYR A 657 -9.55 16.39 20.33
C TYR A 657 -8.83 17.35 21.28
N PRO A 658 -9.41 18.53 21.58
CA PRO A 658 -8.69 19.63 22.21
C PRO A 658 -7.93 19.27 23.50
N SER A 659 -8.53 18.48 24.38
CA SER A 659 -7.94 18.09 25.67
C SER A 659 -6.77 17.13 25.47
N ILE A 660 -6.94 16.06 24.67
CA ILE A 660 -5.83 15.12 24.45
C ILE A 660 -4.73 15.73 23.55
N ASP A 661 -5.11 16.56 22.57
CA ASP A 661 -4.16 17.31 21.74
C ASP A 661 -3.34 18.28 22.61
N LEU A 662 -3.97 18.91 23.61
CA LEU A 662 -3.27 19.72 24.61
C LEU A 662 -2.33 18.88 25.47
N ARG A 663 -2.75 17.69 25.91
CA ARG A 663 -1.89 16.77 26.68
C ARG A 663 -0.67 16.32 25.88
N VAL A 664 -0.85 15.92 24.62
CA VAL A 664 0.26 15.58 23.71
C VAL A 664 1.17 16.80 23.51
N SER A 665 0.59 17.99 23.35
CA SER A 665 1.35 19.24 23.20
C SER A 665 2.20 19.57 24.44
N GLN A 666 1.62 19.48 25.63
CA GLN A 666 2.27 19.81 26.91
C GLN A 666 3.31 18.77 27.37
N THR A 667 3.26 17.57 26.82
CA THR A 667 4.19 16.46 27.14
C THR A 667 5.12 16.20 25.95
N TYR A 668 4.72 15.32 25.03
CA TYR A 668 5.55 14.81 23.93
C TYR A 668 6.07 15.94 23.03
N ALA A 669 5.19 16.85 22.60
CA ALA A 669 5.61 17.90 21.68
C ALA A 669 6.49 18.95 22.35
N LYS A 670 6.20 19.34 23.60
CA LYS A 670 6.99 20.29 24.37
C LYS A 670 8.44 19.84 24.53
N ASP A 671 8.63 18.56 24.87
CA ASP A 671 9.95 18.01 25.16
C ASP A 671 10.71 17.51 23.91
N SER A 672 10.02 17.37 22.78
CA SER A 672 10.65 17.04 21.50
C SER A 672 11.55 18.17 20.97
N LYS A 673 12.76 17.82 20.54
CA LYS A 673 13.73 18.70 19.87
C LYS A 673 13.55 18.74 18.35
N ALA A 674 12.65 17.93 17.78
CA ALA A 674 12.34 17.96 16.36
C ALA A 674 11.71 19.29 15.95
N SER A 675 11.98 19.75 14.73
CA SER A 675 11.30 20.94 14.18
C SER A 675 9.90 20.63 13.66
N ASN A 676 9.73 19.48 13.02
CA ASN A 676 8.43 19.01 12.58
C ASN A 676 7.93 17.99 13.60
N LYS A 677 6.76 18.29 14.19
CA LYS A 677 6.12 17.49 15.25
C LYS A 677 4.76 16.95 14.81
N ASN A 678 4.41 17.08 13.53
CA ASN A 678 3.08 16.68 13.02
C ASN A 678 2.81 15.19 13.21
N ALA A 679 3.85 14.35 13.21
CA ALA A 679 3.72 12.91 13.47
C ALA A 679 3.17 12.60 14.87
N LEU A 680 3.28 13.52 15.84
CA LEU A 680 2.69 13.37 17.17
C LEU A 680 1.16 13.53 17.17
N SER A 681 0.56 14.00 16.08
CA SER A 681 -0.89 14.12 15.93
C SER A 681 -1.57 12.83 15.44
N ASP A 682 -0.80 11.77 15.18
CA ASP A 682 -1.33 10.45 14.81
C ASP A 682 -2.20 9.88 15.95
N ALA A 683 -3.29 9.20 15.59
CA ALA A 683 -4.28 8.70 16.53
C ALA A 683 -3.66 7.77 17.59
N TYR A 684 -2.78 6.83 17.21
CA TYR A 684 -2.17 5.91 18.18
C TYR A 684 -1.34 6.63 19.27
N VAL A 685 -0.77 7.80 18.95
CA VAL A 685 -0.03 8.63 19.92
C VAL A 685 -1.00 9.20 20.95
N LYS A 686 -2.18 9.65 20.51
CA LYS A 686 -3.25 10.12 21.38
C LYS A 686 -3.77 9.00 22.27
N PHE A 687 -3.95 7.79 21.73
CA PHE A 687 -4.35 6.62 22.51
C PHE A 687 -3.32 6.23 23.58
N PHE A 688 -2.01 6.25 23.28
CA PHE A 688 -0.99 6.05 24.31
C PHE A 688 -1.05 7.14 25.39
N ARG A 689 -1.13 8.42 24.99
CA ARG A 689 -1.22 9.52 25.96
C ARG A 689 -2.46 9.38 26.85
N TRP A 690 -3.59 9.05 26.24
CA TRP A 690 -4.87 8.84 26.92
C TRP A 690 -4.79 7.64 27.87
N ALA A 691 -4.23 6.50 27.44
CA ALA A 691 -4.11 5.31 28.27
C ALA A 691 -3.24 5.54 29.50
N ILE A 692 -2.11 6.25 29.35
CA ILE A 692 -1.25 6.61 30.48
C ILE A 692 -1.98 7.54 31.47
N ASP A 693 -2.77 8.49 30.95
CA ASP A 693 -3.57 9.39 31.76
C ASP A 693 -4.74 8.66 32.44
N ARG A 694 -5.33 7.64 31.79
CA ARG A 694 -6.42 6.80 32.30
C ARG A 694 -6.02 5.94 33.49
N LEU A 695 -4.74 5.58 33.59
CA LEU A 695 -4.17 4.94 34.78
C LEU A 695 -4.16 5.88 36.00
N GLN A 696 -4.29 7.20 35.81
CA GLN A 696 -4.37 8.21 36.89
C GLN A 696 -3.21 8.12 37.90
N GLY A 697 -2.01 7.74 37.43
CA GLY A 697 -0.83 7.57 38.28
C GLY A 697 -0.78 6.27 39.08
N ARG A 698 -1.83 5.44 39.05
CA ARG A 698 -1.88 4.13 39.73
C ARG A 698 -0.97 3.11 39.06
N ASP A 699 -0.65 2.08 39.81
CA ASP A 699 0.02 0.86 39.36
C ASP A 699 -0.84 0.15 38.30
N GLY A 700 -0.21 -0.30 37.22
CA GLY A 700 -0.90 -0.89 36.08
C GLY A 700 -0.05 -0.95 34.83
N LEU A 701 -0.65 -1.32 33.70
CA LEU A 701 0.06 -1.49 32.43
C LEU A 701 -0.76 -1.07 31.21
N VAL A 702 -0.05 -0.69 30.15
CA VAL A 702 -0.60 -0.41 28.82
C VAL A 702 0.01 -1.40 27.82
N CYS A 703 -0.82 -2.12 27.07
CA CYS A 703 -0.44 -3.11 26.08
C CYS A 703 -1.09 -2.82 24.72
N PHE A 704 -0.34 -2.25 23.77
CA PHE A 704 -0.86 -1.95 22.44
C PHE A 704 0.00 -2.58 21.34
N ILE A 705 -0.65 -3.04 20.28
CA ILE A 705 -0.03 -3.14 18.96
C ILE A 705 -0.23 -1.81 18.24
N SER A 706 0.85 -1.19 17.77
CA SER A 706 0.79 0.15 17.19
C SER A 706 1.77 0.35 16.02
N ASN A 707 1.61 1.45 15.29
CA ASN A 707 2.62 1.96 14.36
C ASN A 707 3.97 2.09 15.08
N ASN A 708 5.04 1.64 14.42
CA ASN A 708 6.37 1.56 15.01
C ASN A 708 7.20 2.84 14.90
N SER A 709 6.61 3.94 14.39
CA SER A 709 7.33 5.19 14.15
C SER A 709 7.94 5.81 15.42
N PHE A 710 7.30 5.67 16.58
CA PHE A 710 7.79 6.29 17.82
C PHE A 710 9.11 5.71 18.34
N VAL A 711 9.49 4.50 17.92
CA VAL A 711 10.72 3.85 18.39
C VAL A 711 11.97 4.53 17.83
N ASP A 712 11.93 4.96 16.56
CA ASP A 712 13.12 5.44 15.86
C ASP A 712 13.03 6.87 15.32
N GLN A 713 11.82 7.35 14.96
CA GLN A 713 11.67 8.65 14.32
C GLN A 713 11.96 9.82 15.27
N ILE A 714 12.42 10.93 14.68
CA ILE A 714 13.01 12.06 15.40
C ILE A 714 11.96 12.87 16.15
N ALA A 715 10.73 12.97 15.62
CA ALA A 715 9.63 13.70 16.25
C ALA A 715 9.17 13.11 17.60
N PHE A 716 9.56 11.86 17.90
CA PHE A 716 9.07 11.11 19.05
C PHE A 716 10.06 11.01 20.20
N ASP A 717 11.17 11.75 20.15
CA ASP A 717 12.14 11.87 21.26
C ASP A 717 11.46 12.30 22.57
N GLY A 718 10.54 13.27 22.51
CA GLY A 718 9.72 13.66 23.66
C GLY A 718 8.78 12.55 24.15
N MET A 719 8.16 11.79 23.24
CA MET A 719 7.33 10.64 23.61
C MET A 719 8.15 9.54 24.31
N ARG A 720 9.30 9.17 23.75
CA ARG A 720 10.23 8.20 24.32
C ARG A 720 10.74 8.63 25.70
N LYS A 721 11.06 9.91 25.87
CA LYS A 721 11.41 10.49 27.18
C LYS A 721 10.30 10.25 28.19
N HIS A 722 9.06 10.62 27.85
CA HIS A 722 7.92 10.44 28.74
C HIS A 722 7.61 8.97 29.04
N PHE A 723 7.80 8.06 28.09
CA PHE A 723 7.64 6.62 28.35
C PHE A 723 8.58 6.12 29.45
N VAL A 724 9.87 6.46 29.36
CA VAL A 724 10.88 6.05 30.35
C VAL A 724 10.65 6.72 31.71
N GLN A 725 10.03 7.89 31.73
CA GLN A 725 9.61 8.57 32.97
C GLN A 725 8.38 7.91 33.60
N ASP A 726 7.34 7.69 32.80
CA ASP A 726 5.99 7.27 33.23
C ASP A 726 5.92 5.78 33.61
N PHE A 727 6.82 4.95 33.08
CA PHE A 727 6.84 3.49 33.25
C PHE A 727 8.14 2.97 33.85
N THR A 728 8.10 1.85 34.57
CA THR A 728 9.26 1.18 35.19
C THR A 728 9.87 0.13 34.28
N SER A 729 9.04 -0.63 33.55
CA SER A 729 9.50 -1.61 32.56
C SER A 729 8.77 -1.38 31.25
N ILE A 730 9.49 -1.35 30.13
CA ILE A 730 8.93 -1.24 28.79
C ILE A 730 9.45 -2.42 27.98
N TYR A 731 8.55 -3.24 27.45
CA TYR A 731 8.85 -4.30 26.50
C TYR A 731 8.33 -3.87 25.13
N HIS A 732 9.20 -3.84 24.13
CA HIS A 732 8.81 -3.47 22.77
C HIS A 732 9.29 -4.51 21.76
N LEU A 733 8.34 -5.23 21.16
CA LEU A 733 8.54 -6.20 20.10
C LEU A 733 8.27 -5.56 18.73
N ASP A 734 9.34 -5.24 18.00
CA ASP A 734 9.30 -4.67 16.66
C ASP A 734 9.03 -5.77 15.62
N LEU A 735 7.82 -5.77 15.04
CA LEU A 735 7.39 -6.72 14.02
C LEU A 735 7.77 -6.26 12.60
N HIS A 736 8.50 -5.15 12.43
CA HIS A 736 8.91 -4.62 11.13
C HIS A 736 7.71 -4.37 10.18
N GLY A 737 7.90 -4.55 8.87
CA GLY A 737 6.85 -4.42 7.85
C GLY A 737 6.75 -3.03 7.20
N ASN A 738 7.71 -2.13 7.45
CA ASN A 738 7.74 -0.82 6.82
C ASN A 738 8.35 -0.87 5.40
N VAL A 739 7.50 -1.13 4.41
CA VAL A 739 7.89 -1.22 3.00
C VAL A 739 8.39 0.13 2.45
N ARG A 740 7.92 1.25 3.03
CA ARG A 740 8.36 2.60 2.61
C ARG A 740 9.83 2.88 2.95
N LYS A 741 10.36 2.24 4.00
CA LYS A 741 11.77 2.37 4.41
C LYS A 741 12.71 1.47 3.60
N ASN A 742 12.25 0.31 3.15
CA ASN A 742 13.10 -0.66 2.46
C ASN A 742 12.62 -0.96 1.02
N PRO A 743 13.33 -0.48 -0.01
CA PRO A 743 12.92 -0.66 -1.40
C PRO A 743 13.06 -2.09 -1.92
N ARG A 744 13.67 -3.01 -1.16
CA ARG A 744 13.68 -4.46 -1.50
C ARG A 744 12.37 -5.15 -1.14
N LEU A 745 11.60 -4.55 -0.24
CA LEU A 745 10.26 -5.01 0.11
C LEU A 745 9.28 -4.38 -0.88
N SER A 746 8.26 -5.13 -1.28
CA SER A 746 7.21 -4.64 -2.17
C SER A 746 5.84 -5.09 -1.70
N GLY A 747 4.81 -4.29 -2.02
CA GLY A 747 3.42 -4.60 -1.69
C GLY A 747 3.15 -4.54 -0.18
N THR A 748 2.33 -5.46 0.30
CA THR A 748 1.82 -5.50 1.68
C THR A 748 2.15 -6.80 2.42
N THR A 749 2.90 -7.70 1.78
CA THR A 749 3.10 -9.09 2.23
C THR A 749 3.98 -9.26 3.47
N HIS A 750 4.74 -8.21 3.83
CA HIS A 750 5.72 -8.24 4.93
C HIS A 750 5.19 -7.62 6.22
N ASN A 751 3.96 -7.11 6.23
CA ASN A 751 3.32 -6.58 7.43
C ASN A 751 2.21 -7.53 7.91
N VAL A 752 2.07 -7.71 9.22
CA VAL A 752 1.09 -8.61 9.84
C VAL A 752 -0.38 -8.27 9.51
N PHE A 753 -0.65 -7.00 9.22
CA PHE A 753 -1.96 -6.49 8.83
C PHE A 753 -2.14 -6.25 7.33
N GLY A 754 -1.12 -6.51 6.51
CA GLY A 754 -1.20 -6.19 5.09
C GLY A 754 -1.16 -4.69 4.78
N ILE A 755 -0.48 -3.89 5.59
CA ILE A 755 -0.24 -2.44 5.36
C ILE A 755 1.24 -2.16 5.06
N GLN A 756 1.57 -0.91 4.69
CA GLN A 756 2.94 -0.53 4.27
C GLN A 756 3.79 0.13 5.37
N VAL A 757 3.21 0.45 6.52
CA VAL A 757 3.92 1.01 7.68
C VAL A 757 4.36 -0.12 8.60
N GLY A 758 5.43 0.10 9.37
CA GLY A 758 5.89 -0.89 10.35
C GLY A 758 5.03 -0.87 11.60
N VAL A 759 4.88 -2.03 12.25
CA VAL A 759 4.10 -2.17 13.50
C VAL A 759 4.91 -2.90 14.58
N GLY A 760 4.54 -2.71 15.83
CA GLY A 760 5.17 -3.38 16.97
C GLY A 760 4.24 -3.48 18.17
N ILE A 761 4.49 -4.45 19.04
CA ILE A 761 3.75 -4.67 20.29
C ILE A 761 4.52 -4.03 21.42
N THR A 762 3.86 -3.14 22.17
CA THR A 762 4.45 -2.43 23.31
C THR A 762 3.68 -2.77 24.58
N ILE A 763 4.39 -3.25 25.60
CA ILE A 763 3.87 -3.48 26.95
C ILE A 763 4.66 -2.59 27.90
N ALA A 764 3.99 -1.58 28.45
CA ALA A 764 4.58 -0.59 29.33
C ALA A 764 3.96 -0.71 30.72
N VAL A 765 4.79 -1.01 31.71
CA VAL A 765 4.41 -1.36 33.08
C VAL A 765 4.77 -0.22 34.02
N ARG A 766 3.85 0.17 34.90
CA ARG A 766 4.08 1.16 35.95
C ARG A 766 3.96 0.49 37.32
N LEU A 767 5.03 0.61 38.10
CA LEU A 767 5.08 0.22 39.51
C LEU A 767 5.59 1.41 40.34
N SER A 768 4.73 1.96 41.18
CA SER A 768 5.03 3.15 42.01
C SER A 768 6.13 2.88 43.04
N GLN A 769 6.29 1.61 43.45
CA GLN A 769 7.29 1.19 44.42
C GLN A 769 8.70 1.00 43.83
N SER A 770 8.85 1.02 42.50
CA SER A 770 10.14 0.81 41.84
C SER A 770 10.64 2.10 41.17
N SER A 771 11.87 2.48 41.48
CA SER A 771 12.59 3.56 40.79
C SER A 771 13.44 3.08 39.61
N VAL A 772 13.62 1.76 39.47
CA VAL A 772 14.44 1.16 38.42
C VAL A 772 13.68 1.21 37.09
N LYS A 773 14.33 1.77 36.07
CA LYS A 773 13.79 1.90 34.71
C LYS A 773 14.47 0.90 33.78
N LYS A 774 13.69 0.07 33.10
CA LYS A 774 14.17 -0.98 32.19
C LYS A 774 13.48 -0.88 30.83
N LEU A 775 14.26 -0.91 29.76
CA LEU A 775 13.77 -0.93 28.38
C LEU A 775 14.27 -2.20 27.71
N TYR A 776 13.34 -3.08 27.35
CA TYR A 776 13.56 -4.33 26.64
C TYR A 776 13.06 -4.20 25.21
N TYR A 777 13.89 -4.62 24.28
CA TYR A 777 13.63 -4.52 22.86
C TYR A 777 13.97 -5.83 22.16
N TYR A 778 13.11 -6.23 21.25
CA TYR A 778 13.39 -7.32 20.32
C TYR A 778 12.83 -6.95 18.95
N ARG A 779 13.53 -7.34 17.89
CA ARG A 779 13.17 -7.05 16.51
C ARG A 779 13.20 -8.34 15.70
N VAL A 780 12.09 -8.65 15.04
CA VAL A 780 12.04 -9.79 14.11
C VAL A 780 12.83 -9.48 12.83
N PRO A 781 13.30 -10.48 12.07
CA PRO A 781 13.95 -10.24 10.78
C PRO A 781 13.11 -9.39 9.81
N GLU A 782 13.78 -8.49 9.10
CA GLU A 782 13.11 -7.48 8.27
C GLU A 782 12.42 -8.07 7.02
N ASP A 783 12.97 -9.16 6.48
CA ASP A 783 12.53 -9.85 5.27
C ASP A 783 11.40 -10.87 5.51
N TRP A 784 11.03 -11.13 6.76
CA TRP A 784 9.92 -12.02 7.09
C TRP A 784 8.58 -11.53 6.54
N ARG A 785 7.83 -12.46 5.97
CA ARG A 785 6.44 -12.29 5.53
C ARG A 785 5.48 -12.37 6.73
N LYS A 786 4.22 -11.98 6.48
CA LYS A 786 3.14 -12.05 7.48
C LYS A 786 3.07 -13.40 8.21
N ALA A 787 3.07 -14.51 7.47
CA ALA A 787 2.93 -15.85 8.05
C ALA A 787 4.07 -16.23 9.02
N GLU A 788 5.31 -15.86 8.69
CA GLU A 788 6.48 -16.16 9.54
C GLU A 788 6.42 -15.37 10.85
N LYS A 789 5.96 -14.12 10.80
CA LYS A 789 5.78 -13.27 11.99
C LYS A 789 4.68 -13.79 12.91
N LEU A 790 3.56 -14.23 12.34
CA LEU A 790 2.46 -14.81 13.13
C LEU A 790 2.87 -16.16 13.73
N ALA A 791 3.56 -17.01 12.97
CA ALA A 791 4.10 -18.27 13.47
C ALA A 791 5.09 -18.06 14.62
N PHE A 792 5.95 -17.03 14.53
CA PHE A 792 6.85 -16.65 15.62
C PHE A 792 6.08 -16.28 16.89
N LEU A 793 5.04 -15.45 16.80
CA LEU A 793 4.22 -15.08 17.98
C LEU A 793 3.55 -16.31 18.60
N ALA A 794 3.02 -17.22 17.78
CA ALA A 794 2.43 -18.47 18.24
C ALA A 794 3.45 -19.40 18.91
N GLU A 795 4.67 -19.48 18.39
CA GLU A 795 5.77 -20.25 18.99
C GLU A 795 6.20 -19.68 20.34
N LYS A 796 6.36 -18.36 20.42
CA LYS A 796 6.89 -17.68 21.62
C LYS A 796 5.86 -17.54 22.74
N LYS A 797 4.56 -17.54 22.40
CA LYS A 797 3.39 -17.52 23.31
C LYS A 797 3.22 -16.26 24.17
N SER A 798 4.27 -15.77 24.82
CA SER A 798 4.27 -14.58 25.70
C SER A 798 5.66 -13.92 25.77
N LEU A 799 5.83 -12.92 26.65
CA LEU A 799 7.09 -12.18 26.81
C LEU A 799 8.27 -13.08 27.21
N GLU A 800 8.06 -14.08 28.06
CA GLU A 800 9.14 -14.98 28.52
C GLU A 800 9.80 -15.77 27.39
N GLY A 801 9.07 -16.06 26.32
CA GLY A 801 9.61 -16.76 25.15
C GLY A 801 10.52 -15.88 24.28
N ILE A 802 10.59 -14.58 24.51
CA ILE A 802 11.36 -13.63 23.71
C ILE A 802 12.74 -13.40 24.33
N GLU A 803 13.78 -13.47 23.49
CA GLU A 803 15.16 -13.18 23.89
C GLU A 803 15.42 -11.67 23.90
N TRP A 804 14.97 -10.99 24.96
CA TRP A 804 15.04 -9.54 25.06
C TRP A 804 16.46 -8.97 25.09
N GLN A 805 16.71 -7.93 24.28
CA GLN A 805 17.85 -7.04 24.46
C GLN A 805 17.46 -5.89 25.39
N GLN A 806 18.18 -5.74 26.51
CA GLN A 806 18.03 -4.53 27.33
C GLN A 806 18.79 -3.37 26.69
N LEU A 807 18.08 -2.27 26.40
CA LEU A 807 18.64 -1.06 25.80
C LEU A 807 18.97 -0.01 26.86
N GLN A 808 20.02 0.77 26.60
CA GLN A 808 20.37 1.97 27.36
C GLN A 808 19.95 3.19 26.55
N VAL A 809 19.19 4.08 27.19
CA VAL A 809 18.67 5.29 26.55
C VAL A 809 19.74 6.37 26.60
N ASP A 810 20.06 6.97 25.46
CA ASP A 810 21.03 8.07 25.40
C ASP A 810 20.46 9.41 25.92
N GLU A 811 21.31 10.42 26.03
CA GLU A 811 20.91 11.78 26.48
C GLU A 811 19.88 12.45 25.55
N LYS A 812 19.79 11.99 24.29
CA LYS A 812 18.83 12.47 23.28
C LYS A 812 17.54 11.63 23.26
N TYR A 813 17.37 10.70 24.20
CA TYR A 813 16.24 9.76 24.27
C TYR A 813 16.05 8.93 22.99
N THR A 814 17.15 8.58 22.33
CA THR A 814 17.20 7.57 21.25
C THR A 814 17.27 6.20 21.89
N TRP A 815 16.33 5.31 21.53
CA TRP A 815 16.34 3.93 22.02
C TRP A 815 17.33 3.05 21.24
N ILE A 816 17.31 3.13 19.91
CA ILE A 816 18.18 2.34 19.04
C ILE A 816 19.44 3.14 18.71
N THR A 817 20.53 2.85 19.40
CA THR A 817 21.83 3.53 19.25
C THR A 817 22.91 2.64 18.60
N ASN A 818 22.59 1.39 18.27
CA ASN A 818 23.50 0.46 17.59
C ASN A 818 24.01 1.09 16.28
N GLY A 819 25.34 1.08 16.08
CA GLY A 819 25.97 1.66 14.89
C GLY A 819 26.18 3.16 14.94
N MET A 820 25.81 3.85 16.03
CA MET A 820 26.16 5.26 16.24
C MET A 820 27.52 5.38 16.92
N TYR A 821 28.33 6.35 16.47
CA TYR A 821 29.64 6.63 17.03
C TYR A 821 29.66 8.00 17.76
N SER A 822 30.27 8.03 18.94
CA SER A 822 30.30 9.20 19.83
C SER A 822 31.40 10.22 19.47
N ASP A 823 32.39 9.84 18.69
CA ASP A 823 33.42 10.75 18.14
C ASP A 823 32.82 11.73 17.10
N PHE A 824 31.72 11.36 16.43
CA PHE A 824 31.02 12.20 15.47
C PHE A 824 30.65 13.59 16.03
N SER A 825 30.18 13.65 17.28
CA SER A 825 29.83 14.93 17.92
C SER A 825 31.03 15.79 18.29
N LYS A 826 32.26 15.26 18.17
CA LYS A 826 33.52 16.01 18.40
C LYS A 826 34.01 16.71 17.11
N PHE A 827 33.40 16.45 15.96
CA PHE A 827 33.76 17.09 14.69
C PHE A 827 33.01 18.41 14.49
N LEU A 828 33.43 19.21 13.51
CA LEU A 828 32.87 20.54 13.24
C LEU A 828 31.47 20.41 12.61
N PRO A 829 30.37 20.82 13.27
CA PRO A 829 29.04 20.70 12.68
C PRO A 829 28.90 21.61 11.46
N LEU A 830 28.25 21.11 10.41
CA LEU A 830 27.91 21.95 9.24
C LEU A 830 27.11 23.19 9.62
N GLY A 831 26.14 23.04 10.52
CA GLY A 831 25.32 24.10 11.06
C GLY A 831 24.42 23.59 12.19
N THR A 832 23.95 24.49 13.05
CA THR A 832 22.96 24.18 14.10
C THR A 832 21.79 25.15 13.99
N LYS A 833 20.62 24.80 14.56
CA LYS A 833 19.47 25.70 14.53
C LYS A 833 19.69 26.89 15.45
N GLU A 834 20.36 26.67 16.58
CA GLU A 834 20.69 27.66 17.59
C GLU A 834 21.60 28.74 16.97
N ALA A 835 22.68 28.33 16.29
CA ALA A 835 23.59 29.26 15.61
C ALA A 835 22.87 30.07 14.52
N LYS A 836 22.04 29.40 13.70
CA LYS A 836 21.23 30.03 12.66
C LYS A 836 20.22 31.04 13.24
N ALA A 837 19.55 30.71 14.34
CA ALA A 837 18.53 31.55 14.97
C ALA A 837 19.13 32.75 15.71
N LEU A 838 20.21 32.53 16.48
CA LEU A 838 20.89 33.57 17.25
C LEU A 838 21.74 34.50 16.39
N LYS A 839 21.97 34.14 15.12
CA LYS A 839 22.98 34.78 14.24
C LYS A 839 24.35 34.86 14.92
N ARG A 840 24.62 33.93 15.85
CA ARG A 840 25.90 33.75 16.52
C ARG A 840 26.60 32.62 15.79
N HIS A 841 27.70 32.95 15.14
CA HIS A 841 28.41 32.04 14.21
C HIS A 841 29.53 31.24 14.90
N GLU A 842 29.55 31.24 16.23
CA GLU A 842 30.50 30.47 17.02
C GLU A 842 30.19 28.98 16.87
N ALA A 843 31.22 28.18 16.55
CA ALA A 843 31.17 26.72 16.50
C ALA A 843 30.40 26.03 15.35
N THR A 844 30.20 26.66 14.19
CA THR A 844 29.61 26.01 13.00
C THR A 844 30.32 26.39 11.69
N LEU A 845 30.27 25.50 10.68
CA LEU A 845 30.88 25.77 9.36
C LEU A 845 30.09 26.79 8.54
N PHE A 846 28.76 26.66 8.47
CA PHE A 846 27.88 27.50 7.68
C PHE A 846 26.97 28.35 8.57
N SER A 847 26.86 29.64 8.23
CA SER A 847 25.98 30.57 8.96
C SER A 847 24.49 30.36 8.65
N LEU A 848 24.18 30.00 7.40
CA LEU A 848 22.84 29.79 6.88
C LEU A 848 22.78 28.48 6.09
N TYR A 849 21.65 27.79 6.20
CA TYR A 849 21.29 26.65 5.36
C TYR A 849 19.78 26.62 5.18
N SER A 850 19.27 25.89 4.19
CA SER A 850 17.84 25.84 3.85
C SER A 850 17.40 24.42 3.55
N SER A 851 16.16 24.08 3.86
CA SER A 851 15.53 22.96 3.15
C SER A 851 15.31 23.33 1.68
N GLY A 852 15.30 22.34 0.80
CA GLY A 852 14.81 22.49 -0.58
C GLY A 852 13.37 23.00 -0.61
N ILE A 853 12.96 23.62 -1.72
CA ILE A 853 11.62 24.23 -1.80
C ILE A 853 10.51 23.17 -1.82
N LYS A 854 9.33 23.52 -1.31
CA LYS A 854 8.16 22.62 -1.29
C LYS A 854 6.97 23.33 -1.93
N THR A 855 6.47 22.79 -3.05
CA THR A 855 5.33 23.40 -3.74
C THR A 855 3.97 22.89 -3.22
N ASN A 856 3.89 21.61 -2.82
CA ASN A 856 2.66 20.83 -2.62
C ASN A 856 1.79 20.65 -3.88
N ARG A 857 2.26 21.07 -5.05
CA ARG A 857 1.51 21.10 -6.30
C ARG A 857 2.41 20.95 -7.52
N ASP A 858 3.36 20.02 -7.44
CA ASP A 858 4.42 19.87 -8.43
C ASP A 858 3.90 19.85 -9.87
N GLN A 859 2.77 19.19 -10.12
CA GLN A 859 2.24 19.04 -11.49
C GLN A 859 1.81 20.37 -12.11
N TRP A 860 1.47 21.34 -11.25
CA TRP A 860 1.14 22.71 -11.63
C TRP A 860 2.37 23.63 -11.61
N ALA A 861 3.28 23.44 -10.65
CA ALA A 861 4.39 24.35 -10.37
C ALA A 861 5.68 24.03 -11.15
N TYR A 862 5.81 22.81 -11.67
CA TYR A 862 6.96 22.36 -12.46
C TYR A 862 6.56 21.93 -13.87
N ASP A 863 7.48 22.08 -14.82
CA ASP A 863 7.40 21.46 -16.15
C ASP A 863 8.79 21.37 -16.80
N TYR A 864 8.98 20.42 -17.74
CA TYR A 864 10.17 20.37 -18.58
C TYR A 864 10.16 21.51 -19.61
N ASN A 865 8.97 21.94 -20.04
CA ASN A 865 8.76 22.97 -21.03
C ASN A 865 8.29 24.29 -20.38
N HIS A 866 9.03 25.36 -20.66
CA HIS A 866 8.77 26.69 -20.11
C HIS A 866 7.38 27.22 -20.48
N GLU A 867 6.98 27.11 -21.76
CA GLU A 867 5.71 27.63 -22.27
C GLU A 867 4.51 26.84 -21.70
N LYS A 868 4.62 25.51 -21.61
CA LYS A 868 3.61 24.67 -20.96
C LYS A 868 3.41 25.10 -19.50
N LEU A 869 4.49 25.36 -18.76
CA LEU A 869 4.40 25.86 -17.39
C LEU A 869 3.67 27.20 -17.29
N THR A 870 4.01 28.16 -18.17
CA THR A 870 3.36 29.48 -18.21
C THR A 870 1.84 29.33 -18.37
N ILE A 871 1.39 28.50 -19.30
CA ILE A 871 -0.05 28.24 -19.54
C ILE A 871 -0.71 27.60 -18.31
N LYS A 872 -0.07 26.58 -17.71
CA LYS A 872 -0.58 25.91 -16.51
C LYS A 872 -0.77 26.88 -15.34
N ILE A 873 0.23 27.73 -15.09
CA ILE A 873 0.22 28.69 -13.99
C ILE A 873 -0.80 29.79 -14.20
N GLN A 874 -0.98 30.27 -15.44
CA GLN A 874 -2.02 31.25 -15.76
C GLN A 874 -3.40 30.69 -15.38
N ARG A 875 -3.73 29.48 -15.87
CA ARG A 875 -5.01 28.81 -15.56
C ARG A 875 -5.20 28.59 -14.06
N PHE A 876 -4.16 28.16 -13.35
CA PHE A 876 -4.20 27.96 -11.91
C PHE A 876 -4.46 29.27 -11.17
N THR A 877 -3.75 30.34 -11.56
CA THR A 877 -3.85 31.67 -10.96
C THR A 877 -5.23 32.27 -11.17
N ASP A 878 -5.80 32.13 -12.37
CA ASP A 878 -7.15 32.61 -12.68
C ASP A 878 -8.20 31.89 -11.82
N THR A 879 -8.06 30.58 -11.66
CA THR A 879 -8.93 29.78 -10.79
C THR A 879 -8.81 30.24 -9.34
N TYR A 880 -7.60 30.34 -8.80
CA TYR A 880 -7.36 30.77 -7.43
C TYR A 880 -7.87 32.20 -7.17
N ASN A 881 -7.58 33.15 -8.07
CA ASN A 881 -8.01 34.54 -7.91
C ASN A 881 -9.54 34.68 -8.01
N SER A 882 -10.21 33.82 -8.78
CA SER A 882 -11.67 33.74 -8.79
C SER A 882 -12.23 33.31 -7.42
N GLU A 883 -11.57 32.37 -6.74
CA GLU A 883 -11.93 31.99 -5.37
C GLU A 883 -11.66 33.12 -4.37
N VAL A 884 -10.58 33.90 -4.55
CA VAL A 884 -10.29 35.09 -3.73
C VAL A 884 -11.38 36.14 -3.89
N ASP A 885 -11.82 36.39 -5.12
CA ASP A 885 -12.94 37.28 -5.42
C ASP A 885 -14.25 36.80 -4.76
N ARG A 886 -14.58 35.51 -4.91
CA ARG A 886 -15.74 34.91 -4.24
C ARG A 886 -15.62 35.06 -2.73
N TRP A 887 -14.42 34.86 -2.15
CA TRP A 887 -14.19 34.93 -0.72
C TRP A 887 -14.36 36.34 -0.18
N LYS A 888 -13.86 37.36 -0.88
CA LYS A 888 -14.03 38.76 -0.49
C LYS A 888 -15.48 39.23 -0.56
N ARG A 889 -16.26 38.72 -1.51
CA ARG A 889 -17.68 39.07 -1.69
C ARG A 889 -18.65 38.30 -0.79
N ARG A 890 -18.20 37.26 -0.08
CA ARG A 890 -19.07 36.23 0.50
C ARG A 890 -20.08 36.71 1.56
N GLY A 891 -19.88 37.86 2.20
CA GLY A 891 -20.78 38.45 3.19
C GLY A 891 -20.95 37.66 4.52
N ASN A 892 -20.96 36.32 4.48
CA ASN A 892 -21.08 35.43 5.62
C ASN A 892 -19.70 35.09 6.21
N THR A 893 -19.47 35.49 7.48
CA THR A 893 -18.21 35.27 8.20
C THR A 893 -18.11 33.92 8.91
N THR A 894 -19.21 33.15 8.97
CA THR A 894 -19.27 31.87 9.71
C THR A 894 -18.81 30.66 8.91
N LEU A 895 -18.89 30.72 7.57
CA LEU A 895 -18.44 29.65 6.68
C LEU A 895 -16.92 29.46 6.76
N LYS A 896 -16.50 28.24 7.06
CA LYS A 896 -15.08 27.85 7.03
C LYS A 896 -14.58 27.74 5.60
N THR A 897 -13.27 27.91 5.40
CA THR A 897 -12.64 27.80 4.07
C THR A 897 -12.88 26.43 3.44
N ASP A 898 -12.80 25.37 4.24
CA ASP A 898 -12.95 24.00 3.75
C ASP A 898 -14.36 23.67 3.24
N GLU A 899 -15.37 24.45 3.66
CA GLU A 899 -16.77 24.33 3.23
C GLU A 899 -17.10 25.27 2.05
N PHE A 900 -16.17 26.13 1.66
CA PHE A 900 -16.38 27.22 0.70
C PHE A 900 -15.75 26.97 -0.66
N VAL A 901 -14.52 26.44 -0.67
CA VAL A 901 -13.70 26.31 -1.88
C VAL A 901 -14.15 25.16 -2.76
N THR A 902 -13.82 25.24 -4.05
CA THR A 902 -13.96 24.11 -4.97
C THR A 902 -12.80 23.13 -4.83
N TYR A 903 -13.09 21.82 -4.85
CA TYR A 903 -12.11 20.74 -4.83
C TYR A 903 -12.09 20.01 -6.19
N ASP A 904 -11.52 20.66 -7.19
CA ASP A 904 -11.36 20.13 -8.55
C ASP A 904 -9.86 20.10 -8.90
N ASP A 905 -9.23 18.93 -8.78
CA ASP A 905 -7.79 18.73 -9.05
C ASP A 905 -7.37 19.12 -10.48
N THR A 906 -8.31 19.15 -11.44
CA THR A 906 -8.06 19.57 -12.83
C THR A 906 -7.91 21.09 -12.97
N LYS A 907 -8.31 21.86 -11.95
CA LYS A 907 -8.24 23.33 -11.94
C LYS A 907 -7.36 23.88 -10.83
N ILE A 908 -7.40 23.28 -9.64
CA ILE A 908 -6.68 23.78 -8.47
C ILE A 908 -6.28 22.65 -7.52
N LYS A 909 -5.07 22.77 -6.96
CA LYS A 909 -4.56 21.89 -5.92
C LYS A 909 -4.26 22.70 -4.67
N TRP A 910 -5.15 22.58 -3.69
CA TRP A 910 -5.05 23.33 -2.45
C TRP A 910 -3.88 22.85 -1.58
N SER A 911 -3.45 23.75 -0.71
CA SER A 911 -2.60 23.45 0.43
C SER A 911 -3.01 24.36 1.59
N GLU A 912 -2.56 24.06 2.80
CA GLU A 912 -2.80 24.92 3.95
C GLU A 912 -2.34 26.37 3.69
N GLY A 913 -1.11 26.56 3.19
CA GLY A 913 -0.59 27.88 2.85
C GLY A 913 -1.44 28.63 1.82
N LEU A 914 -1.92 27.94 0.78
CA LEU A 914 -2.75 28.57 -0.25
C LEU A 914 -4.14 28.96 0.30
N LYS A 915 -4.74 28.12 1.17
CA LYS A 915 -5.99 28.44 1.86
C LYS A 915 -5.82 29.62 2.83
N LEU A 916 -4.68 29.72 3.52
CA LEU A 916 -4.37 30.88 4.38
C LEU A 916 -4.21 32.17 3.55
N ASN A 917 -3.60 32.11 2.37
CA ASN A 917 -3.50 33.25 1.47
C ASN A 917 -4.88 33.69 0.96
N LEU A 918 -5.76 32.73 0.64
CA LEU A 918 -7.16 32.98 0.31
C LEU A 918 -7.88 33.71 1.46
N GLN A 919 -7.75 33.20 2.68
CA GLN A 919 -8.35 33.81 3.88
C GLN A 919 -7.91 35.26 4.09
N ARG A 920 -6.64 35.56 3.79
CA ARG A 920 -6.06 36.91 3.85
C ARG A 920 -6.41 37.79 2.65
N GLY A 921 -7.08 37.24 1.64
CA GLY A 921 -7.44 37.97 0.43
C GLY A 921 -6.25 38.33 -0.47
N ILE A 922 -5.18 37.53 -0.42
CA ILE A 922 -3.97 37.73 -1.22
C ILE A 922 -4.19 37.15 -2.62
N TYR A 923 -4.07 38.00 -3.64
CA TYR A 923 -4.08 37.57 -5.05
C TYR A 923 -2.73 36.99 -5.44
N ALA A 924 -2.77 35.97 -6.31
CA ALA A 924 -1.58 35.45 -6.98
C ALA A 924 -1.36 36.22 -8.31
N ASN A 925 -0.09 36.32 -8.72
CA ASN A 925 0.29 36.99 -9.97
C ASN A 925 1.16 36.05 -10.81
N ALA A 926 0.65 35.65 -11.98
CA ALA A 926 1.29 34.80 -12.97
C ALA A 926 2.31 35.60 -13.81
N ASP A 927 3.40 36.02 -13.18
CA ASP A 927 4.50 36.72 -13.86
C ASP A 927 5.56 35.70 -14.34
N GLU A 928 5.79 35.67 -15.64
CA GLU A 928 6.78 34.79 -16.29
C GLU A 928 8.20 34.98 -15.72
N LYS A 929 8.54 36.16 -15.20
CA LYS A 929 9.85 36.42 -14.55
C LYS A 929 10.08 35.58 -13.27
N LYS A 930 9.01 34.99 -12.72
CA LYS A 930 9.08 34.07 -11.58
C LYS A 930 9.35 32.62 -12.01
N ILE A 931 9.35 32.33 -13.30
CA ILE A 931 9.77 31.02 -13.81
C ILE A 931 11.29 30.93 -13.76
N ARG A 932 11.81 29.93 -13.05
CA ARG A 932 13.23 29.76 -12.74
C ARG A 932 13.63 28.30 -12.89
N GLN A 933 14.92 28.03 -13.11
CA GLN A 933 15.40 26.65 -13.16
C GLN A 933 15.48 26.06 -11.76
N CYS A 934 15.03 24.82 -11.62
CA CYS A 934 15.09 24.05 -10.40
C CYS A 934 15.71 22.68 -10.66
N LEU A 935 16.66 22.26 -9.82
CA LEU A 935 17.07 20.88 -9.72
C LEU A 935 15.94 20.12 -9.01
N TYR A 936 15.10 19.46 -9.80
CA TYR A 936 13.94 18.73 -9.29
C TYR A 936 14.38 17.41 -8.67
N ARG A 937 15.25 16.66 -9.34
CA ARG A 937 15.86 15.41 -8.87
C ARG A 937 17.32 15.37 -9.36
N PRO A 938 18.18 14.45 -8.83
CA PRO A 938 19.54 14.31 -9.32
C PRO A 938 19.61 14.22 -10.84
N PHE A 939 20.39 15.11 -11.44
CA PHE A 939 20.61 15.20 -12.89
C PHE A 939 19.32 15.41 -13.71
N CYS A 940 18.28 16.00 -13.10
CA CYS A 940 17.03 16.36 -13.75
C CYS A 940 16.63 17.79 -13.35
N LYS A 941 16.79 18.73 -14.29
CA LYS A 941 16.36 20.13 -14.13
C LYS A 941 14.99 20.34 -14.77
N LEU A 942 14.12 21.06 -14.06
CA LEU A 942 12.81 21.50 -14.54
C LEU A 942 12.69 23.03 -14.43
N TRP A 943 11.73 23.59 -15.16
CA TRP A 943 11.24 24.93 -14.89
C TRP A 943 10.30 24.90 -13.70
N LEU A 944 10.41 25.89 -12.83
CA LEU A 944 9.64 26.07 -11.61
C LEU A 944 8.99 27.45 -11.61
N PHE A 945 7.73 27.55 -11.24
CA PHE A 945 7.12 28.82 -10.89
C PHE A 945 7.40 29.19 -9.42
N PHE A 946 8.42 30.03 -9.20
CA PHE A 946 8.92 30.37 -7.88
C PHE A 946 8.21 31.59 -7.28
N ASP A 947 7.06 31.35 -6.64
CA ASP A 947 6.20 32.40 -6.06
C ASP A 947 5.83 32.14 -4.60
N ARG A 948 5.83 33.17 -3.74
CA ARG A 948 5.52 33.04 -2.31
C ARG A 948 4.05 32.73 -2.01
N ALA A 949 3.13 33.09 -2.89
CA ALA A 949 1.71 32.80 -2.70
C ALA A 949 1.37 31.38 -3.16
N LEU A 950 1.98 30.92 -4.26
CA LEU A 950 1.70 29.62 -4.88
C LEU A 950 2.72 28.51 -4.52
N THR A 951 3.81 28.81 -3.83
CA THR A 951 4.74 27.80 -3.29
C THR A 951 4.49 27.63 -1.81
N GLU A 952 4.20 26.41 -1.35
CA GLU A 952 3.90 26.15 0.07
C GLU A 952 5.03 26.62 0.99
N ARG A 953 6.28 26.29 0.68
CA ARG A 953 7.46 26.79 1.40
C ARG A 953 8.61 27.09 0.44
N VAL A 954 8.99 28.36 0.35
CA VAL A 954 10.21 28.82 -0.35
C VAL A 954 11.47 28.76 0.53
N TYR A 955 11.31 28.50 1.83
CA TYR A 955 12.36 28.49 2.85
C TYR A 955 13.32 29.69 2.76
N GLN A 956 14.63 29.48 2.64
CA GLN A 956 15.62 30.55 2.55
C GLN A 956 16.11 30.77 1.12
N PHE A 957 15.52 30.12 0.11
CA PHE A 957 15.92 30.31 -1.29
C PHE A 957 15.87 31.78 -1.77
N PRO A 958 14.96 32.65 -1.29
CA PRO A 958 15.03 34.08 -1.61
C PRO A 958 16.31 34.78 -1.11
N GLN A 959 17.05 34.21 -0.16
CA GLN A 959 18.36 34.72 0.30
C GLN A 959 19.54 33.93 -0.29
N ILE A 960 19.27 32.89 -1.09
CA ILE A 960 20.29 32.05 -1.74
C ILE A 960 20.35 32.36 -3.24
N PHE A 961 19.19 32.42 -3.89
CA PHE A 961 19.01 32.73 -5.31
C PHE A 961 17.91 33.80 -5.52
N PRO A 962 18.05 35.02 -4.96
CA PRO A 962 17.06 36.09 -5.13
C PRO A 962 16.78 36.44 -6.60
N THR A 963 17.82 36.41 -7.45
CA THR A 963 17.75 36.86 -8.85
C THR A 963 18.44 35.89 -9.81
N PRO A 964 18.12 35.91 -11.13
CA PRO A 964 18.83 35.07 -12.11
C PRO A 964 20.35 35.32 -12.13
N ALA A 965 20.80 36.54 -11.80
CA ALA A 965 22.23 36.84 -11.70
C ALA A 965 22.91 36.02 -10.57
N SER A 966 22.25 35.86 -9.42
CA SER A 966 22.78 35.04 -8.33
C SER A 966 22.89 33.55 -8.67
N GLU A 967 22.09 33.03 -9.62
CA GLU A 967 22.20 31.64 -10.10
C GLU A 967 23.48 31.39 -10.92
N GLN A 968 24.05 32.44 -11.52
CA GLN A 968 25.31 32.32 -12.27
C GLN A 968 26.54 32.33 -11.37
N GLU A 969 26.40 32.79 -10.11
CA GLU A 969 27.53 32.96 -9.18
C GLU A 969 27.51 31.98 -8.01
N ASN A 970 26.34 31.62 -7.52
CA ASN A 970 26.20 30.88 -6.27
C ASN A 970 26.16 29.36 -6.50
N ILE A 971 26.74 28.62 -5.56
CA ILE A 971 26.86 27.17 -5.57
C ILE A 971 26.30 26.63 -4.26
N VAL A 972 25.53 25.55 -4.32
CA VAL A 972 24.84 24.98 -3.17
C VAL A 972 25.12 23.50 -3.06
N ILE A 973 25.59 23.06 -1.89
CA ILE A 973 25.70 21.63 -1.55
C ILE A 973 24.34 21.17 -1.00
N CYS A 974 23.70 20.24 -1.70
CA CYS A 974 22.48 19.57 -1.28
C CYS A 974 22.79 18.19 -0.71
N LEU A 975 22.24 17.86 0.45
CA LEU A 975 22.43 16.58 1.11
C LEU A 975 21.14 16.08 1.78
N SER A 976 21.12 14.81 2.17
CA SER A 976 19.96 14.20 2.84
C SER A 976 19.57 14.97 4.10
N ALA A 977 18.30 15.32 4.24
CA ALA A 977 17.79 15.91 5.47
C ALA A 977 17.80 14.89 6.61
N ILE A 978 17.87 15.42 7.84
CA ILE A 978 17.75 14.67 9.07
C ILE A 978 16.44 13.85 9.07
N GLY A 979 16.54 12.56 9.39
CA GLY A 979 15.42 11.61 9.42
C GLY A 979 15.14 10.91 8.10
N SER A 980 15.98 11.09 7.08
CA SER A 980 15.82 10.39 5.79
C SER A 980 15.86 8.88 5.96
N SER A 981 14.87 8.20 5.37
CA SER A 981 14.85 6.73 5.27
C SER A 981 15.71 6.19 4.13
N LYS A 982 16.21 7.07 3.26
CA LYS A 982 17.07 6.70 2.13
C LYS A 982 18.53 6.81 2.54
N LEU A 983 19.41 6.14 1.78
CA LEU A 983 20.86 6.27 1.97
C LEU A 983 21.29 7.74 1.85
N PHE A 984 22.39 8.09 2.50
CA PHE A 984 22.93 9.45 2.46
C PHE A 984 23.28 9.84 1.02
N HIS A 985 22.89 11.04 0.60
CA HIS A 985 23.27 11.64 -0.68
C HIS A 985 23.96 12.98 -0.45
N CYS A 986 24.80 13.37 -1.40
CA CYS A 986 25.42 14.69 -1.48
C CYS A 986 25.59 15.05 -2.95
N LEU A 987 25.05 16.18 -3.39
CA LEU A 987 25.13 16.68 -4.75
C LEU A 987 25.18 18.20 -4.74
N VAL A 988 26.00 18.78 -5.62
CA VAL A 988 26.10 20.25 -5.75
C VAL A 988 25.23 20.72 -6.93
N ASN A 989 24.71 21.95 -6.86
CA ASN A 989 24.08 22.63 -8.00
C ASN A 989 24.25 24.15 -7.92
N ASN A 990 23.80 24.85 -8.96
CA ASN A 990 23.82 26.31 -9.09
C ASN A 990 22.43 26.91 -9.38
N CYS A 991 21.35 26.21 -9.02
CA CYS A 991 19.97 26.68 -9.24
C CYS A 991 19.09 26.39 -8.02
N ILE A 992 17.81 26.75 -8.07
CA ILE A 992 16.88 26.39 -6.99
C ILE A 992 16.86 24.86 -6.85
N ALA A 993 16.72 24.33 -5.63
CA ALA A 993 16.64 22.89 -5.40
C ALA A 993 15.29 22.52 -4.78
N ASP A 994 14.66 21.48 -5.30
CA ASP A 994 13.45 20.90 -4.73
C ASP A 994 13.75 20.22 -3.38
N LEU A 995 12.75 20.17 -2.49
CA LEU A 995 12.86 19.49 -1.21
C LEU A 995 13.20 18.00 -1.39
N HIS A 996 12.61 17.34 -2.39
CA HIS A 996 12.56 15.90 -2.48
C HIS A 996 13.57 15.31 -3.49
N LEU A 997 14.80 15.85 -3.60
CA LEU A 997 15.83 15.38 -4.55
C LEU A 997 15.98 13.84 -4.56
N THR A 998 16.32 13.24 -3.42
CA THR A 998 16.29 11.76 -3.24
C THR A 998 15.28 11.33 -2.16
N GLY A 999 14.53 12.30 -1.65
CA GLY A 999 14.00 12.41 -0.30
C GLY A 999 14.25 13.84 0.20
N ASP A 1000 13.74 14.19 1.38
CA ASP A 1000 13.90 15.54 1.94
C ASP A 1000 15.39 15.94 1.98
N SER A 1001 15.69 17.17 1.58
CA SER A 1001 17.04 17.66 1.37
C SER A 1001 17.33 18.96 2.12
N GLN A 1002 18.57 19.10 2.58
CA GLN A 1002 19.14 20.32 3.16
C GLN A 1002 20.23 20.88 2.25
N CYS A 1003 20.27 22.21 2.14
CA CYS A 1003 20.99 22.97 1.14
C CYS A 1003 21.91 23.99 1.84
N PHE A 1004 23.20 23.92 1.54
CA PHE A 1004 24.27 24.72 2.13
C PHE A 1004 24.93 25.58 1.03
N PRO A 1005 24.54 26.86 0.91
CA PRO A 1005 25.03 27.72 -0.15
C PRO A 1005 26.41 28.30 0.18
N TYR A 1006 27.22 28.59 -0.84
CA TYR A 1006 28.48 29.32 -0.66
C TYR A 1006 28.24 30.80 -0.36
N TYR A 1007 27.35 31.45 -1.12
CA TYR A 1007 26.95 32.84 -0.91
C TYR A 1007 25.55 32.95 -0.30
N THR A 1008 25.34 34.03 0.45
CA THR A 1008 24.03 34.53 0.87
C THR A 1008 23.84 35.97 0.44
N TYR A 1009 22.59 36.37 0.26
CA TYR A 1009 22.20 37.67 -0.27
C TYR A 1009 21.07 38.27 0.58
N ALA A 1010 20.89 39.59 0.49
CA ALA A 1010 19.59 40.19 0.77
C ALA A 1010 18.58 39.76 -0.32
N GLU A 1011 17.29 39.78 0.00
CA GLU A 1011 16.25 39.29 -0.94
C GLU A 1011 16.13 40.11 -2.23
N ASP A 1012 16.66 41.34 -2.25
CA ASP A 1012 16.76 42.18 -3.45
C ASP A 1012 17.97 41.84 -4.34
N GLY A 1013 18.79 40.85 -3.94
CA GLY A 1013 20.03 40.47 -4.62
C GLY A 1013 21.26 41.28 -4.20
N SER A 1014 21.12 42.25 -3.31
CA SER A 1014 22.23 43.04 -2.79
C SER A 1014 22.98 42.30 -1.66
N ASN A 1015 24.07 42.91 -1.18
CA ASN A 1015 24.75 42.49 0.06
C ASN A 1015 25.17 41.01 0.03
N ARG A 1016 25.81 40.59 -1.07
CA ARG A 1016 26.42 39.26 -1.22
C ARG A 1016 27.48 39.03 -0.14
N ARG A 1017 27.37 37.91 0.57
CA ARG A 1017 28.29 37.50 1.65
C ARG A 1017 28.66 36.04 1.52
N GLU A 1018 29.90 35.71 1.86
CA GLU A 1018 30.33 34.31 2.00
C GLU A 1018 29.68 33.69 3.25
N ASN A 1019 29.15 32.48 3.10
CA ASN A 1019 28.35 31.81 4.12
C ASN A 1019 29.18 30.93 5.06
N ILE A 1020 30.40 30.54 4.65
CA ILE A 1020 31.37 29.93 5.54
C ILE A 1020 31.73 30.94 6.62
N THR A 1021 31.63 30.55 7.89
CA THR A 1021 31.83 31.45 9.03
C THR A 1021 33.30 31.85 9.15
N ASP A 1022 33.55 33.07 9.64
CA ASP A 1022 34.92 33.52 9.95
C ASP A 1022 35.55 32.71 11.10
N TRP A 1023 34.70 32.17 11.99
CA TRP A 1023 35.11 31.21 13.01
C TRP A 1023 35.70 29.95 12.38
N ALA A 1024 34.98 29.34 11.42
CA ALA A 1024 35.46 28.16 10.72
C ALA A 1024 36.75 28.46 9.95
N LEU A 1025 36.79 29.59 9.23
CA LEU A 1025 37.99 30.03 8.53
C LEU A 1025 39.20 30.11 9.48
N SER A 1026 39.05 30.73 10.64
CA SER A 1026 40.11 30.88 11.63
C SER A 1026 40.61 29.52 12.15
N ARG A 1027 39.72 28.54 12.33
CA ARG A 1027 40.09 27.17 12.75
C ARG A 1027 40.92 26.46 11.70
N PHE A 1028 40.50 26.52 10.44
CA PHE A 1028 41.24 25.90 9.34
C PHE A 1028 42.58 26.61 9.09
N GLN A 1029 42.62 27.95 9.20
CA GLN A 1029 43.86 28.71 9.04
C GLN A 1029 44.86 28.42 10.17
N ALA A 1030 44.39 28.28 11.41
CA ALA A 1030 45.22 27.90 12.54
C ALA A 1030 45.78 26.47 12.40
N LYS A 1031 45.01 25.56 11.79
CA LYS A 1031 45.43 24.16 11.60
C LYS A 1031 46.37 23.96 10.42
N TYR A 1032 46.14 24.63 9.28
CA TYR A 1032 46.85 24.33 8.03
C TYR A 1032 47.75 25.46 7.55
N SER A 1033 47.21 26.67 7.30
CA SER A 1033 47.98 27.88 7.02
C SER A 1033 47.07 29.11 6.89
N SER A 1034 47.62 30.31 7.05
CA SER A 1034 46.89 31.56 6.81
C SER A 1034 46.41 31.75 5.36
N SER A 1035 46.91 30.96 4.40
CA SER A 1035 46.52 31.03 2.99
C SER A 1035 45.21 30.30 2.67
N VAL A 1036 44.68 29.49 3.60
CA VAL A 1036 43.41 28.78 3.42
C VAL A 1036 42.27 29.78 3.21
N THR A 1037 41.49 29.55 2.16
CA THR A 1037 40.31 30.36 1.82
C THR A 1037 39.02 29.64 2.20
N LYS A 1038 37.90 30.38 2.22
CA LYS A 1038 36.57 29.80 2.41
C LYS A 1038 36.17 28.85 1.28
N TRP A 1039 36.64 29.08 0.06
CA TRP A 1039 36.48 28.15 -1.06
C TRP A 1039 37.21 26.83 -0.81
N ASP A 1040 38.41 26.86 -0.23
CA ASP A 1040 39.12 25.63 0.12
C ASP A 1040 38.32 24.82 1.15
N ILE A 1041 37.75 25.47 2.16
CA ILE A 1041 36.87 24.83 3.15
C ILE A 1041 35.62 24.24 2.47
N PHE A 1042 34.99 24.96 1.54
CA PHE A 1042 33.80 24.49 0.84
C PHE A 1042 34.07 23.25 -0.02
N HIS A 1043 35.20 23.21 -0.75
CA HIS A 1043 35.64 22.04 -1.51
C HIS A 1043 36.01 20.87 -0.58
N TYR A 1044 36.72 21.15 0.52
CA TYR A 1044 37.07 20.15 1.52
C TYR A 1044 35.84 19.47 2.12
N VAL A 1045 34.81 20.25 2.48
CA VAL A 1045 33.52 19.72 2.95
C VAL A 1045 32.91 18.79 1.91
N TYR A 1046 32.90 19.20 0.64
CA TYR A 1046 32.34 18.38 -0.43
C TYR A 1046 33.09 17.05 -0.62
N ALA A 1047 34.42 17.06 -0.48
CA ALA A 1047 35.24 15.85 -0.50
C ALA A 1047 34.91 14.91 0.67
N ILE A 1048 34.94 15.38 1.91
CA ILE A 1048 34.65 14.54 3.10
C ILE A 1048 33.24 13.95 3.02
N LEU A 1049 32.27 14.73 2.55
CA LEU A 1049 30.91 14.23 2.34
C LEU A 1049 30.80 13.18 1.23
N HIS A 1050 31.82 12.99 0.39
CA HIS A 1050 31.94 11.91 -0.61
C HIS A 1050 32.81 10.73 -0.15
N HIS A 1051 33.51 10.87 0.98
CA HIS A 1051 34.41 9.84 1.47
C HIS A 1051 33.65 8.58 1.89
N PRO A 1052 33.95 7.39 1.33
CA PRO A 1052 33.15 6.18 1.53
C PRO A 1052 33.21 5.72 3.00
N GLN A 1053 34.40 5.71 3.61
CA GLN A 1053 34.53 5.33 5.02
C GLN A 1053 33.79 6.29 5.97
N TYR A 1054 33.62 7.57 5.60
CA TYR A 1054 32.88 8.53 6.42
C TYR A 1054 31.39 8.21 6.38
N ARG A 1055 30.86 8.01 5.15
CA ARG A 1055 29.46 7.65 4.94
C ARG A 1055 29.10 6.31 5.57
N GLU A 1056 29.99 5.33 5.50
CA GLU A 1056 29.77 3.99 6.06
C GLU A 1056 29.85 4.01 7.59
N ARG A 1057 30.93 4.55 8.16
CA ARG A 1057 31.12 4.61 9.62
C ARG A 1057 30.02 5.41 10.30
N TYR A 1058 29.63 6.55 9.75
CA TYR A 1058 28.66 7.46 10.38
C TYR A 1058 27.25 7.35 9.79
N ALA A 1059 26.91 6.24 9.10
CA ALA A 1059 25.61 6.08 8.44
C ALA A 1059 24.42 6.33 9.38
N GLU A 1060 24.45 5.79 10.60
CA GLU A 1060 23.38 5.98 11.59
C GLU A 1060 23.39 7.39 12.21
N ASN A 1061 24.56 7.98 12.43
CA ASN A 1061 24.68 9.37 12.86
C ASN A 1061 24.09 10.34 11.82
N LEU A 1062 24.42 10.16 10.54
CA LEU A 1062 23.97 11.00 9.41
C LEU A 1062 22.46 10.93 9.16
N LYS A 1063 21.77 9.88 9.64
CA LYS A 1063 20.30 9.82 9.64
C LYS A 1063 19.68 10.69 10.73
N ARG A 1064 20.39 10.97 11.82
CA ARG A 1064 19.84 11.62 13.03
C ARG A 1064 20.31 13.05 13.23
N ASP A 1065 21.44 13.43 12.64
CA ASP A 1065 22.04 14.76 12.79
C ASP A 1065 22.60 15.28 11.46
N LEU A 1066 22.83 16.59 11.36
CA LEU A 1066 23.55 17.15 10.22
C LEU A 1066 25.00 16.64 10.23
N PRO A 1067 25.65 16.48 9.06
CA PRO A 1067 27.05 16.05 9.02
C PRO A 1067 27.97 16.94 9.87
N HIS A 1068 28.85 16.29 10.63
CA HIS A 1068 29.95 16.93 11.33
C HIS A 1068 31.25 16.56 10.64
N ILE A 1069 32.05 17.55 10.27
CA ILE A 1069 33.20 17.41 9.39
C ILE A 1069 34.49 17.34 10.22
N PRO A 1070 35.24 16.22 10.18
CA PRO A 1070 36.54 16.13 10.82
C PRO A 1070 37.55 17.07 10.17
N LEU A 1071 38.56 17.47 10.94
CA LEU A 1071 39.81 17.97 10.39
C LEU A 1071 40.75 16.79 10.12
N VAL A 1072 41.69 16.94 9.20
CA VAL A 1072 42.75 15.95 8.97
C VAL A 1072 44.05 16.33 9.66
N HIS A 1073 44.86 15.34 9.99
CA HIS A 1073 46.16 15.55 10.65
C HIS A 1073 47.11 16.43 9.84
N ASP A 1074 47.22 16.16 8.54
CA ASP A 1074 48.28 16.63 7.65
C ASP A 1074 47.78 17.71 6.67
N VAL A 1075 48.63 18.71 6.39
CA VAL A 1075 48.33 19.80 5.45
C VAL A 1075 48.24 19.30 4.01
N GLU A 1076 49.09 18.36 3.60
CA GLU A 1076 49.08 17.74 2.28
C GLU A 1076 47.78 16.97 2.06
N LYS A 1077 47.32 16.23 3.07
CA LYS A 1077 46.03 15.52 3.03
C LYS A 1077 44.85 16.50 2.91
N PHE A 1078 44.90 17.62 3.64
CA PHE A 1078 43.90 18.67 3.49
C PHE A 1078 43.88 19.22 2.05
N GLN A 1079 45.04 19.56 1.48
CA GLN A 1079 45.14 20.07 0.10
C GLN A 1079 44.69 19.04 -0.94
N CYS A 1080 44.95 17.75 -0.71
CA CYS A 1080 44.46 16.67 -1.54
C CYS A 1080 42.92 16.62 -1.53
N CYS A 1081 42.29 16.66 -0.35
CA CYS A 1081 40.83 16.75 -0.21
C CYS A 1081 40.26 17.99 -0.92
N VAL A 1082 40.90 19.16 -0.77
CA VAL A 1082 40.47 20.39 -1.45
C VAL A 1082 40.51 20.20 -2.97
N THR A 1083 41.58 19.62 -3.50
CA THR A 1083 41.77 19.40 -4.94
C THR A 1083 40.74 18.42 -5.51
N LEU A 1084 40.58 17.26 -4.87
CA LEU A 1084 39.60 16.24 -5.28
C LEU A 1084 38.16 16.75 -5.11
N GLY A 1085 37.88 17.47 -4.03
CA GLY A 1085 36.57 18.11 -3.80
C GLY A 1085 36.22 19.14 -4.87
N ARG A 1086 37.19 19.93 -5.32
CA ARG A 1086 37.02 20.88 -6.44
C ARG A 1086 36.74 20.18 -7.75
N GLN A 1087 37.46 19.09 -8.05
CA GLN A 1087 37.24 18.28 -9.24
C GLN A 1087 35.85 17.63 -9.24
N LEU A 1088 35.45 17.01 -8.13
CA LEU A 1088 34.11 16.45 -7.95
C LEU A 1088 33.01 17.51 -8.13
N MET A 1089 33.20 18.68 -7.53
CA MET A 1089 32.23 19.77 -7.63
C MET A 1089 32.08 20.28 -9.06
N SER A 1090 33.20 20.49 -9.75
CA SER A 1090 33.20 20.90 -11.16
C SER A 1090 32.53 19.88 -12.07
N LEU A 1091 32.83 18.59 -11.88
CA LEU A 1091 32.21 17.48 -12.63
C LEU A 1091 30.70 17.44 -12.46
N HIS A 1092 30.20 17.55 -11.23
CA HIS A 1092 28.78 17.46 -10.94
C HIS A 1092 27.99 18.72 -11.36
N LEU A 1093 28.58 19.91 -11.27
CA LEU A 1093 27.96 21.16 -11.76
C LEU A 1093 27.77 21.14 -13.28
N ASN A 1094 28.74 20.59 -14.00
CA ASN A 1094 28.81 20.60 -15.45
C ASN A 1094 28.38 19.26 -16.09
N TYR A 1095 27.56 18.47 -15.39
CA TYR A 1095 27.17 17.13 -15.84
C TYR A 1095 26.54 17.12 -17.24
N GLU A 1096 25.85 18.20 -17.63
CA GLU A 1096 25.25 18.35 -18.96
C GLU A 1096 26.27 18.76 -20.03
N GLN A 1097 27.47 19.21 -19.66
CA GLN A 1097 28.53 19.65 -20.57
C GLN A 1097 29.69 18.66 -20.68
N GLU A 1098 29.67 17.59 -19.87
CA GLU A 1098 30.70 16.56 -19.89
C GLU A 1098 30.81 15.83 -21.23
N ARG A 1099 31.96 15.20 -21.44
CA ARG A 1099 32.17 14.34 -22.61
C ARG A 1099 31.24 13.13 -22.56
N GLU A 1100 30.63 12.79 -23.69
CA GLU A 1100 29.78 11.61 -23.80
C GLU A 1100 30.62 10.33 -23.76
N TYR A 1101 30.23 9.39 -22.90
CA TYR A 1101 30.74 8.04 -22.96
C TYR A 1101 30.29 7.38 -24.27
N LYS A 1102 31.22 6.74 -24.97
CA LYS A 1102 30.93 6.10 -26.26
C LYS A 1102 30.13 4.82 -26.04
N LEU A 1103 28.81 4.94 -26.12
CA LEU A 1103 27.87 3.82 -26.08
C LEU A 1103 27.65 3.24 -27.49
N ASN A 1104 27.39 1.93 -27.55
CA ASN A 1104 27.08 1.23 -28.80
C ASN A 1104 25.59 1.40 -29.10
N TRP A 1105 25.28 2.04 -30.23
CA TRP A 1105 23.89 2.29 -30.62
C TRP A 1105 23.37 1.13 -31.45
N HIS A 1106 22.33 0.49 -30.96
CA HIS A 1106 21.61 -0.57 -31.65
C HIS A 1106 20.26 -0.01 -32.11
N PHE A 1107 20.10 0.06 -33.43
CA PHE A 1107 18.87 0.51 -34.06
C PHE A 1107 18.05 -0.70 -34.47
N ASN A 1108 16.77 -0.68 -34.11
CA ASN A 1108 15.83 -1.63 -34.68
C ASN A 1108 15.46 -1.15 -36.09
N LYS A 1109 15.83 -1.94 -37.12
CA LYS A 1109 15.66 -1.55 -38.52
C LYS A 1109 14.25 -1.74 -39.05
N ASP A 1110 13.44 -2.49 -38.31
CA ASP A 1110 12.09 -2.85 -38.72
C ASP A 1110 11.08 -1.71 -38.44
N ILE A 1111 11.54 -0.65 -37.77
CA ILE A 1111 10.71 0.41 -37.21
C ILE A 1111 11.30 1.82 -37.44
N PRO A 1112 10.52 2.87 -37.79
CA PRO A 1112 11.02 4.24 -37.89
C PRO A 1112 11.84 4.70 -36.68
N PHE A 1113 13.03 5.22 -36.99
CA PHE A 1113 13.93 5.76 -35.99
C PHE A 1113 13.32 6.99 -35.29
N SER A 1114 13.38 7.01 -33.97
CA SER A 1114 12.94 8.12 -33.12
C SER A 1114 13.93 8.36 -31.99
N TRP A 1115 14.14 9.63 -31.65
CA TRP A 1115 14.88 10.03 -30.45
C TRP A 1115 13.99 10.16 -29.22
N LEU A 1116 12.67 10.18 -29.40
CA LEU A 1116 11.70 10.50 -28.36
C LEU A 1116 11.65 9.40 -27.31
N VAL A 1117 11.60 9.81 -26.05
CA VAL A 1117 11.52 8.94 -24.90
C VAL A 1117 10.10 8.91 -24.38
N GLU A 1118 9.51 7.72 -24.33
CA GLU A 1118 8.27 7.49 -23.58
C GLU A 1118 8.60 6.99 -22.17
N LYS A 1119 9.30 5.85 -22.08
CA LYS A 1119 9.74 5.26 -20.82
C LYS A 1119 10.98 4.39 -21.03
N MET A 1120 12.12 4.87 -20.57
CA MET A 1120 13.37 4.11 -20.68
C MET A 1120 13.38 2.88 -19.78
N LYS A 1121 14.06 1.82 -20.22
CA LYS A 1121 14.22 0.58 -19.44
C LYS A 1121 15.65 0.12 -19.44
N LEU A 1122 16.16 -0.21 -18.25
CA LEU A 1122 17.45 -0.86 -18.11
C LEU A 1122 17.29 -2.37 -18.35
N THR A 1123 18.22 -2.96 -19.11
CA THR A 1123 18.33 -4.42 -19.26
C THR A 1123 18.56 -5.10 -17.90
N SER A 1124 18.15 -6.36 -17.76
CA SER A 1124 18.25 -7.09 -16.50
C SER A 1124 19.69 -7.26 -16.01
N ASP A 1125 20.65 -7.36 -16.93
CA ASP A 1125 22.09 -7.41 -16.66
C ASP A 1125 22.74 -6.02 -16.49
N LYS A 1126 21.97 -4.94 -16.69
CA LYS A 1126 22.41 -3.54 -16.62
C LYS A 1126 23.51 -3.14 -17.60
N THR A 1127 23.62 -3.81 -18.75
CA THR A 1127 24.65 -3.50 -19.77
C THR A 1127 24.16 -2.57 -20.88
N ALA A 1128 22.84 -2.37 -20.98
CA ALA A 1128 22.21 -1.50 -21.96
C ALA A 1128 20.94 -0.82 -21.44
N VAL A 1129 20.63 0.37 -21.97
CA VAL A 1129 19.37 1.11 -21.78
C VAL A 1129 18.58 1.09 -23.08
N ILE A 1130 17.37 0.57 -23.01
CA ILE A 1130 16.36 0.69 -24.07
C ILE A 1130 15.76 2.09 -23.93
N VAL A 1131 16.02 2.96 -24.90
CA VAL A 1131 15.57 4.37 -24.88
C VAL A 1131 14.11 4.44 -25.30
N ASN A 1132 13.81 3.78 -26.41
CA ASN A 1132 12.48 3.52 -26.97
C ASN A 1132 12.57 2.23 -27.82
N GLU A 1133 11.53 1.90 -28.57
CA GLU A 1133 11.53 0.70 -29.42
C GLU A 1133 12.65 0.73 -30.49
N SER A 1134 12.91 1.90 -31.07
CA SER A 1134 13.83 2.08 -32.19
C SER A 1134 15.30 2.14 -31.80
N LEU A 1135 15.62 2.51 -30.55
CA LEU A 1135 16.97 2.81 -30.09
C LEU A 1135 17.29 2.14 -28.74
N THR A 1136 18.35 1.33 -28.76
CA THR A 1136 18.99 0.78 -27.55
C THR A 1136 20.44 1.26 -27.47
N LEU A 1137 20.86 1.75 -26.31
CA LEU A 1137 22.22 2.17 -26.01
C LEU A 1137 22.91 1.11 -25.15
N ALA A 1138 23.87 0.39 -25.72
CA ALA A 1138 24.61 -0.69 -25.05
C ALA A 1138 26.06 -0.32 -24.71
N GLY A 1139 26.72 -1.18 -23.92
CA GLY A 1139 28.12 -1.00 -23.53
C GLY A 1139 28.29 -0.17 -22.25
N ILE A 1140 27.27 -0.15 -21.38
CA ILE A 1140 27.32 0.56 -20.10
C ILE A 1140 28.20 -0.23 -19.12
N PRO A 1141 29.29 0.36 -18.58
CA PRO A 1141 30.14 -0.34 -17.63
C PRO A 1141 29.44 -0.53 -16.27
N GLN A 1142 29.61 -1.70 -15.64
CA GLN A 1142 29.01 -1.99 -14.33
C GLN A 1142 29.43 -0.99 -13.23
N ALA A 1143 30.67 -0.47 -13.30
CA ALA A 1143 31.16 0.56 -12.37
C ALA A 1143 30.31 1.84 -12.38
N CYS A 1144 29.57 2.14 -13.44
CA CYS A 1144 28.64 3.27 -13.52
C CYS A 1144 27.60 3.25 -12.39
N PHE A 1145 27.17 2.07 -11.95
CA PHE A 1145 26.12 1.93 -10.94
C PHE A 1145 26.63 2.06 -9.49
N ALA A 1146 27.96 2.17 -9.30
CA ALA A 1146 28.55 2.36 -7.97
C ALA A 1146 28.36 3.79 -7.44
N TYR A 1147 28.27 4.80 -8.32
CA TYR A 1147 27.91 6.15 -7.89
C TYR A 1147 26.42 6.27 -7.63
N ARG A 1148 26.05 6.27 -6.35
CA ARG A 1148 24.65 6.32 -5.88
C ARG A 1148 24.34 7.62 -5.17
N LEU A 1149 23.12 8.10 -5.41
CA LEU A 1149 22.50 9.23 -4.73
C LEU A 1149 21.22 8.73 -4.09
N GLY A 1150 21.30 8.40 -2.81
CA GLY A 1150 20.23 7.70 -2.11
C GLY A 1150 20.11 6.25 -2.59
N ASN A 1151 18.90 5.83 -2.99
CA ASN A 1151 18.61 4.45 -3.35
C ASN A 1151 18.85 4.12 -4.83
N ARG A 1152 19.27 5.07 -5.68
CA ARG A 1152 19.49 4.86 -7.12
C ARG A 1152 20.88 5.33 -7.54
N SER A 1153 21.43 4.75 -8.61
CA SER A 1153 22.60 5.31 -9.28
C SER A 1153 22.24 6.61 -10.00
N ALA A 1154 23.25 7.40 -10.37
CA ALA A 1154 23.05 8.61 -11.19
C ALA A 1154 22.29 8.32 -12.50
N LEU A 1155 22.67 7.23 -13.19
CA LEU A 1155 21.99 6.81 -14.42
C LEU A 1155 20.55 6.33 -14.17
N GLU A 1156 20.32 5.58 -13.08
CA GLU A 1156 18.97 5.14 -12.70
C GLU A 1156 18.04 6.33 -12.37
N TRP A 1157 18.57 7.47 -11.90
CA TRP A 1157 17.80 8.70 -11.76
C TRP A 1157 17.39 9.31 -13.10
N VAL A 1158 18.30 9.37 -14.07
CA VAL A 1158 17.97 9.84 -15.43
C VAL A 1158 16.88 8.97 -16.06
N ILE A 1159 17.01 7.64 -15.96
CA ILE A 1159 16.02 6.69 -16.47
C ILE A 1159 14.64 6.89 -15.82
N ASP A 1160 14.62 7.14 -14.51
CA ASP A 1160 13.38 7.30 -13.74
C ASP A 1160 12.66 8.62 -14.00
N GLN A 1161 13.41 9.68 -14.24
CA GLN A 1161 12.84 11.03 -14.35
C GLN A 1161 12.46 11.38 -15.77
N TYR A 1162 13.28 11.02 -16.75
CA TYR A 1162 13.04 11.29 -18.16
C TYR A 1162 12.11 10.21 -18.74
N GLN A 1163 10.84 10.29 -18.36
CA GLN A 1163 9.72 9.53 -18.93
C GLN A 1163 8.48 10.41 -19.04
N VAL A 1164 7.62 10.12 -20.01
CA VAL A 1164 6.31 10.74 -20.14
C VAL A 1164 5.41 10.20 -19.05
N THR A 1165 4.80 11.09 -18.26
CA THR A 1165 3.88 10.70 -17.19
C THR A 1165 2.66 11.61 -17.17
N THR A 1166 1.51 11.05 -16.78
CA THR A 1166 0.26 11.80 -16.62
C THR A 1166 -0.28 11.63 -15.21
N ASP A 1167 -0.50 12.75 -14.52
CA ASP A 1167 -1.09 12.74 -13.19
C ASP A 1167 -2.57 12.38 -13.26
N LYS A 1168 -2.97 11.29 -12.58
CA LYS A 1168 -4.34 10.75 -12.67
C LYS A 1168 -5.43 11.70 -12.16
N ARG A 1169 -5.13 12.60 -11.21
CA ARG A 1169 -6.12 13.49 -10.59
C ARG A 1169 -6.33 14.76 -11.41
N SER A 1170 -5.24 15.38 -11.84
CA SER A 1170 -5.26 16.64 -12.59
C SER A 1170 -5.34 16.45 -14.11
N GLY A 1171 -4.96 15.28 -14.62
CA GLY A 1171 -4.83 15.02 -16.06
C GLY A 1171 -3.65 15.74 -16.71
N ILE A 1172 -2.74 16.33 -15.93
CA ILE A 1172 -1.58 17.06 -16.46
C ILE A 1172 -0.51 16.05 -16.88
N GLU A 1173 -0.11 16.13 -18.14
CA GLU A 1173 1.02 15.41 -18.72
C GLU A 1173 2.33 16.16 -18.45
N SER A 1174 3.38 15.41 -18.11
CA SER A 1174 4.76 15.86 -18.02
C SER A 1174 5.58 15.09 -19.06
N ASP A 1175 6.13 15.83 -20.01
CA ASP A 1175 6.86 15.28 -21.15
C ASP A 1175 8.29 15.83 -21.17
N PRO A 1176 9.32 14.99 -21.01
CA PRO A 1176 10.72 15.41 -21.01
C PRO A 1176 11.30 15.70 -22.40
N ASN A 1177 10.57 15.35 -23.47
CA ASN A 1177 11.08 15.45 -24.82
C ASN A 1177 11.22 16.91 -25.27
N ARG A 1178 12.34 17.19 -25.93
CA ARG A 1178 12.71 18.51 -26.43
C ARG A 1178 12.69 18.51 -27.94
N LEU A 1179 11.64 19.07 -28.53
CA LEU A 1179 11.53 19.18 -30.00
C LEU A 1179 12.59 20.12 -30.60
N ASP A 1180 13.15 21.02 -29.79
CA ASP A 1180 14.27 21.89 -30.15
C ASP A 1180 15.63 21.16 -30.14
N ASP A 1181 15.73 20.03 -29.44
CA ASP A 1181 16.96 19.23 -29.29
C ASP A 1181 16.61 17.78 -28.96
N GLU A 1182 16.12 17.04 -29.96
CA GLU A 1182 15.57 15.69 -29.77
C GLU A 1182 16.59 14.70 -29.18
N GLN A 1183 17.87 14.93 -29.42
CA GLN A 1183 18.97 14.08 -28.94
C GLN A 1183 19.40 14.38 -27.49
N TYR A 1184 18.85 15.41 -26.86
CA TYR A 1184 19.28 15.86 -25.53
C TYR A 1184 19.36 14.72 -24.51
N ILE A 1185 18.30 13.90 -24.40
CA ILE A 1185 18.22 12.83 -23.40
C ILE A 1185 19.25 11.73 -23.68
N VAL A 1186 19.44 11.36 -24.95
CA VAL A 1186 20.42 10.33 -25.35
C VAL A 1186 21.85 10.78 -25.04
N ARG A 1187 22.18 12.04 -25.34
CA ARG A 1187 23.50 12.60 -24.99
C ARG A 1187 23.65 12.68 -23.48
N LEU A 1188 22.61 13.08 -22.75
CA LEU A 1188 22.62 13.13 -21.28
C LEU A 1188 22.94 11.77 -20.66
N ILE A 1189 22.39 10.67 -21.19
CA ILE A 1189 22.74 9.31 -20.74
C ILE A 1189 24.25 9.07 -20.86
N GLY A 1190 24.83 9.33 -22.04
CA GLY A 1190 26.27 9.18 -22.26
C GLY A 1190 27.12 10.05 -21.33
N ARG A 1191 26.69 11.29 -21.06
CA ARG A 1191 27.38 12.22 -20.15
C ARG A 1191 27.29 11.76 -18.70
N VAL A 1192 26.13 11.30 -18.24
CA VAL A 1192 25.94 10.80 -16.87
C VAL A 1192 26.69 9.49 -16.64
N VAL A 1193 26.88 8.65 -17.66
CA VAL A 1193 27.80 7.51 -17.58
C VAL A 1193 29.23 7.98 -17.33
N THR A 1194 29.74 8.97 -18.08
CA THR A 1194 31.06 9.55 -17.83
C THR A 1194 31.16 10.12 -16.41
N VAL A 1195 30.20 10.96 -16.01
CA VAL A 1195 30.15 11.56 -14.66
C VAL A 1195 30.24 10.46 -13.60
N SER A 1196 29.44 9.40 -13.73
CA SER A 1196 29.44 8.31 -12.75
C SER A 1196 30.81 7.64 -12.63
N LEU A 1197 31.48 7.36 -13.75
CA LEU A 1197 32.78 6.68 -13.75
C LEU A 1197 33.89 7.57 -13.19
N GLU A 1198 33.93 8.83 -13.58
CA GLU A 1198 34.92 9.79 -13.06
C GLU A 1198 34.69 10.09 -11.58
N THR A 1199 33.42 10.17 -11.12
CA THR A 1199 33.10 10.30 -9.70
C THR A 1199 33.58 9.09 -8.90
N VAL A 1200 33.35 7.86 -9.38
CA VAL A 1200 33.85 6.64 -8.71
C VAL A 1200 35.37 6.66 -8.61
N LYS A 1201 36.06 7.06 -9.67
CA LYS A 1201 37.52 7.20 -9.68
C LYS A 1201 37.99 8.22 -8.64
N LEU A 1202 37.46 9.43 -8.65
CA LEU A 1202 37.84 10.50 -7.72
C LEU A 1202 37.54 10.14 -6.25
N VAL A 1203 36.44 9.43 -6.00
CA VAL A 1203 36.09 8.94 -4.66
C VAL A 1203 37.05 7.84 -4.19
N ASN A 1204 37.51 6.96 -5.09
CA ASN A 1204 38.53 5.97 -4.78
C ASN A 1204 39.89 6.62 -4.50
N ASP A 1205 40.29 7.61 -5.30
CA ASP A 1205 41.51 8.38 -5.07
C ASP A 1205 41.46 9.10 -3.71
N LEU A 1206 40.30 9.65 -3.35
CA LEU A 1206 40.07 10.28 -2.04
C LEU A 1206 40.21 9.28 -0.89
N ALA A 1207 39.62 8.09 -1.01
CA ALA A 1207 39.67 7.05 0.01
C ALA A 1207 41.07 6.44 0.21
N GLN A 1208 41.95 6.56 -0.79
CA GLN A 1208 43.36 6.19 -0.68
C GLN A 1208 44.20 7.31 -0.03
N ALA A 1209 43.87 8.57 -0.32
CA ALA A 1209 44.61 9.71 0.18
C ALA A 1209 44.37 9.99 1.68
N VAL A 1210 43.14 9.75 2.15
CA VAL A 1210 42.73 10.00 3.53
C VAL A 1210 42.04 8.76 4.08
N THR A 1211 42.36 8.41 5.32
CA THR A 1211 41.80 7.26 6.03
C THR A 1211 41.11 7.71 7.32
N VAL A 1212 40.40 6.81 8.00
CA VAL A 1212 39.71 7.13 9.25
C VAL A 1212 40.68 7.56 10.36
N GLU A 1213 41.90 6.99 10.37
CA GLU A 1213 42.97 7.32 11.31
C GLU A 1213 43.49 8.75 11.14
N ASP A 1214 43.22 9.37 9.98
CA ASP A 1214 43.62 10.74 9.70
C ASP A 1214 42.69 11.79 10.30
N TRP A 1215 41.53 11.41 10.84
CA TRP A 1215 40.51 12.33 11.34
C TRP A 1215 40.74 12.75 12.79
N LEU A 1216 40.65 14.06 13.02
CA LEU A 1216 40.81 14.71 14.31
C LEU A 1216 39.49 15.31 14.82
N GLY A 1217 39.20 15.09 16.10
CA GLY A 1217 38.12 15.77 16.84
C GLY A 1217 38.59 17.03 17.56
N GLU A 1218 37.66 17.94 17.88
CA GLU A 1218 37.93 19.25 18.52
C GLU A 1218 38.72 19.14 19.84
N SER A 1219 38.49 18.08 20.63
CA SER A 1219 39.12 17.93 21.95
C SER A 1219 40.64 17.67 21.90
N MET A 1220 41.20 17.30 20.74
CA MET A 1220 42.65 17.12 20.59
C MET A 1220 43.42 18.43 20.34
N TYR A 1221 42.71 19.56 20.21
CA TYR A 1221 43.31 20.87 19.94
C TYR A 1221 43.39 21.80 21.16
N ALA A 1222 42.90 21.37 22.32
CA ALA A 1222 42.94 22.15 23.56
C ALA A 1222 44.30 21.99 24.29
N THR A 1223 45.38 22.42 23.66
CA THR A 1223 46.65 22.81 24.32
C THR A 1223 47.11 24.08 23.57
N SER A 1224 47.14 25.31 24.09
CA SER A 1224 47.36 25.87 25.44
C SER A 1224 46.91 27.37 25.44
N PRO A 1225 47.31 28.23 26.41
CA PRO A 1225 46.56 28.71 27.58
C PRO A 1225 45.88 30.08 27.39
N SER A 1226 44.55 30.14 27.51
CA SER A 1226 43.84 31.42 27.69
C SER A 1226 42.49 31.24 28.38
N ASN A 1227 42.47 30.50 29.50
CA ASN A 1227 41.43 30.69 30.52
C ASN A 1227 41.87 31.82 31.47
N LYS A 1228 41.69 33.05 31.01
CA LYS A 1228 41.40 34.19 31.89
C LYS A 1228 40.31 35.03 31.23
N LEU A 1229 39.19 35.09 31.94
CA LEU A 1229 38.07 36.03 31.87
C LEU A 1229 36.85 35.59 31.03
N LEU A 1230 35.80 35.35 31.82
CA LEU A 1230 34.34 35.40 31.59
C LEU A 1230 33.66 34.12 31.10
#